data_AF-A0A096B182-F1
#
_entry.id   AF-A0A096B182-F1
#
_cell.length_a   1.000
_cell.length_b   1.000
_cell.length_c   1.000
_cell.angle_alpha   90.00
_cell.angle_beta   90.00
_cell.angle_gamma   90.00
#
_symmetry.space_group_name_H-M   'P 1'
#
loop_
_entity.id
_entity.type
_entity.pdbx_description
1 polymer ?
#
loop_
_entity_poly.entity_id
_entity_poly.type
_entity_poly.pdbx_seq_one_letter_code
_entity_poly.pdbx_strand_id
1 'polypeptide(L)'
;MLSFSSLNSNERTLLMLMAYFYKYGQTKKKLSNLLEKIMLPSLSDLAFKRLMTDDLLVEVNLHNYGGGKVLYINKDMLIPSLFELFKEENSLLLQNIRRLYKKTYKNEKPSPLVRLIIYYIATNAEEAISTSYAQVLESFNDCCLNLIDKREYETFFLSMPTELLSFVLNATLRMAMARDKVMDWEYLKGLVFSRKKIGNSVAEKSELESVFAYYYYLGTGKICINLKTSVSNIFTLQIAAIDALYKEDYALAYKLYTKVMTANNKVAPIKGLFVNPIANYYFSLAAIFTNTETSLKKLETMMKRNGDRVHTPTYFLVQPLKAYFYDKSDANIRKASYLESCGKPDMQMVSWLTWTMYPSFGILPTKATKPINPPNWAFLQLETGIMESSSSETNLMKDFGGTSLLGRLEVKSLWQLRLETLIAENQTVGNQTTETVRDTMLVYLLRYGIIVPILKRRLKNGSWSVGKELSVRELINLDVPCLDSVDQRIKEGIFSWEYSVYIEKYLYLFVDCDHIYTGSTYDLQPVNIHKDNPHLIIDKRSNGSFSVSTNVKELQKGEKSSFFYKKNSETDYSVFTPSEFEYKTYKEILAQEIYPAEAETLLVQLIKAVGGKTEIHSNMVAELDDLQRVDVQPCITLRVVSTTNNCFQLTALVRISDSLSFVPGKGNVTTIAEQEHKKVQLVRNLKKERDYLKAINESLIEVEFFDEGEAWKPQSITDSITLPIHTMLPFIQWCKEHREICIMEWAEGSKIKYYPGISSNAAHISFKSKNNWFEVEGDIEISEGQVISLQKLLGLMH
;
A
#
# COMPACT_ATOMS: atom_id res chain seq x y z
N MET A 1 -6.86 2.02 38.49
CA MET A 1 -7.65 3.15 39.01
C MET A 1 -8.01 2.85 40.46
N LEU A 2 -7.99 3.85 41.34
CA LEU A 2 -8.35 3.67 42.76
C LEU A 2 -9.80 3.20 42.89
N SER A 3 -10.05 2.30 43.84
CA SER A 3 -11.42 1.87 44.15
C SER A 3 -12.14 2.95 44.95
N PHE A 4 -13.44 3.16 44.70
CA PHE A 4 -14.24 4.08 45.51
C PHE A 4 -14.19 3.71 47.01
N SER A 5 -14.19 2.41 47.32
CA SER A 5 -14.07 1.89 48.70
C SER A 5 -12.69 2.13 49.35
N SER A 6 -11.67 2.53 48.59
CA SER A 6 -10.36 2.92 49.14
C SER A 6 -10.27 4.40 49.54
N LEU A 7 -11.23 5.22 49.11
CA LEU A 7 -11.27 6.66 49.41
C LEU A 7 -11.73 6.91 50.84
N ASN A 8 -11.29 8.02 51.44
CA ASN A 8 -11.78 8.42 52.75
C ASN A 8 -13.19 9.05 52.68
N SER A 9 -13.83 9.24 53.84
CA SER A 9 -15.20 9.74 53.93
C SER A 9 -15.41 11.11 53.26
N ASN A 10 -14.44 12.03 53.35
CA ASN A 10 -14.53 13.36 52.74
C ASN A 10 -14.45 13.30 51.21
N GLU A 11 -13.53 12.51 50.67
CA GLU A 11 -13.38 12.24 49.24
C GLU A 11 -14.65 11.61 48.66
N ARG A 12 -15.18 10.58 49.33
CA ARG A 12 -16.46 9.94 48.94
C ARG A 12 -17.61 10.94 48.94
N THR A 13 -17.71 11.79 49.96
CA THR A 13 -18.77 12.81 50.08
C THR A 13 -18.76 13.78 48.91
N LEU A 14 -17.58 14.24 48.49
CA LEU A 14 -17.42 15.11 47.33
C LEU A 14 -17.86 14.39 46.04
N LEU A 15 -17.41 13.15 45.83
CA LEU A 15 -17.78 12.37 44.64
C LEU A 15 -19.29 12.08 44.60
N MET A 16 -19.92 11.75 45.74
CA MET A 16 -21.38 11.57 45.84
C MET A 16 -22.15 12.83 45.46
N LEU A 17 -21.70 14.01 45.91
CA LEU A 17 -22.27 15.30 45.49
C LEU A 17 -22.09 15.49 43.97
N MET A 18 -20.87 15.32 43.45
CA MET A 18 -20.57 15.53 42.03
C MET A 18 -21.33 14.55 41.12
N ALA A 19 -21.52 13.31 41.55
CA ALA A 19 -22.29 12.31 40.85
C ALA A 19 -23.76 12.72 40.69
N TYR A 20 -24.38 13.23 41.76
CA TYR A 20 -25.75 13.74 41.69
C TYR A 20 -25.86 15.00 40.81
N PHE A 21 -24.82 15.83 40.80
CA PHE A 21 -24.73 17.09 40.04
C PHE A 21 -24.20 16.94 38.59
N TYR A 22 -24.06 15.71 38.08
CA TYR A 22 -23.40 15.40 36.80
C TYR A 22 -23.88 16.23 35.59
N LYS A 23 -25.16 16.63 35.56
CA LYS A 23 -25.79 17.32 34.39
C LYS A 23 -25.05 18.58 33.94
N TYR A 24 -24.49 19.35 34.86
CA TYR A 24 -24.09 20.73 34.57
C TYR A 24 -22.60 21.01 34.64
N GLY A 25 -21.80 20.07 35.14
CA GLY A 25 -20.43 20.35 35.58
C GLY A 25 -20.38 21.44 36.65
N GLN A 26 -19.32 21.48 37.46
CA GLN A 26 -19.18 22.50 38.49
C GLN A 26 -17.92 23.33 38.27
N THR A 27 -18.03 24.65 38.28
CA THR A 27 -16.83 25.49 38.38
C THR A 27 -16.25 25.33 39.79
N LYS A 28 -14.93 25.49 39.94
CA LYS A 28 -14.26 25.37 41.25
C LYS A 28 -14.95 26.23 42.35
N LYS A 29 -15.33 27.46 42.00
CA LYS A 29 -16.05 28.38 42.91
C LYS A 29 -17.44 27.85 43.29
N LYS A 30 -18.22 27.34 42.33
CA LYS A 30 -19.55 26.76 42.61
C LYS A 30 -19.43 25.50 43.47
N LEU A 31 -18.47 24.64 43.16
CA LEU A 31 -18.22 23.42 43.91
C LEU A 31 -17.84 23.72 45.37
N SER A 32 -16.92 24.66 45.59
CA SER A 32 -16.55 25.11 46.95
C SER A 32 -17.76 25.58 47.74
N ASN A 33 -18.60 26.46 47.16
CA ASN A 33 -19.80 26.97 47.82
C ASN A 33 -20.83 25.87 48.16
N LEU A 34 -20.91 24.82 47.34
CA LEU A 34 -21.78 23.67 47.61
C LEU A 34 -21.21 22.79 48.73
N LEU A 35 -19.89 22.55 48.73
CA LEU A 35 -19.21 21.72 49.72
C LEU A 35 -19.24 22.33 51.12
N GLU A 36 -19.12 23.65 51.24
CA GLU A 36 -19.26 24.37 52.53
C GLU A 36 -20.61 24.14 53.23
N LYS A 37 -21.63 23.66 52.50
CA LYS A 37 -22.95 23.33 53.07
C LYS A 37 -23.05 21.90 53.59
N ILE A 38 -22.07 21.04 53.31
CA ILE A 38 -22.08 19.62 53.67
C ILE A 38 -20.82 19.16 54.40
N MET A 39 -19.72 19.92 54.34
CA MET A 39 -18.47 19.60 55.03
C MET A 39 -17.64 20.87 55.34
N LEU A 40 -16.66 20.73 56.24
CA LEU A 40 -15.78 21.85 56.61
C LEU A 40 -14.88 22.28 55.43
N PRO A 41 -14.63 23.60 55.24
CA PRO A 41 -13.82 24.10 54.11
C PRO A 41 -12.44 23.46 54.01
N SER A 42 -11.73 23.30 55.13
CA SER A 42 -10.39 22.71 55.17
C SER A 42 -10.37 21.23 54.72
N LEU A 43 -11.44 20.48 55.01
CA LEU A 43 -11.58 19.09 54.59
C LEU A 43 -11.99 19.00 53.11
N SER A 44 -12.85 19.92 52.65
CA SER A 44 -13.23 20.06 51.25
C SER A 44 -12.03 20.34 50.36
N ASP A 45 -11.17 21.29 50.73
CA ASP A 45 -9.99 21.65 49.94
C ASP A 45 -8.99 20.50 49.81
N LEU A 46 -8.78 19.76 50.90
CA LEU A 46 -7.89 18.59 50.92
C LEU A 46 -8.45 17.46 50.05
N ALA A 47 -9.75 17.15 50.17
CA ALA A 47 -10.42 16.16 49.35
C ALA A 47 -10.39 16.55 47.86
N PHE A 48 -10.70 17.80 47.54
CA PHE A 48 -10.65 18.32 46.17
C PHE A 48 -9.26 18.17 45.56
N LYS A 49 -8.20 18.54 46.30
CA LYS A 49 -6.82 18.44 45.81
C LYS A 49 -6.43 17.00 45.50
N ARG A 50 -6.79 16.05 46.37
CA ARG A 50 -6.51 14.62 46.16
C ARG A 50 -7.27 14.05 44.98
N LEU A 51 -8.57 14.29 44.89
CA LEU A 51 -9.41 13.81 43.79
C LEU A 51 -8.98 14.35 42.42
N MET A 52 -8.46 15.58 42.36
CA MET A 52 -7.84 16.13 41.14
C MET A 52 -6.49 15.48 40.82
N THR A 53 -5.70 15.12 41.84
CA THR A 53 -4.39 14.47 41.65
C THR A 53 -4.56 13.03 41.15
N ASP A 54 -5.61 12.35 41.60
CA ASP A 54 -5.92 10.96 41.27
C ASP A 54 -6.78 10.79 40.00
N ASP A 55 -7.00 11.86 39.22
CA ASP A 55 -7.83 11.91 38.01
C ASP A 55 -9.29 11.44 38.22
N LEU A 56 -9.81 11.57 39.44
CA LEU A 56 -11.20 11.24 39.80
C LEU A 56 -12.17 12.40 39.51
N LEU A 57 -11.65 13.61 39.32
CA LEU A 57 -12.35 14.76 38.76
C LEU A 57 -11.67 15.19 37.45
N VAL A 58 -12.47 15.39 36.40
CA VAL A 58 -12.00 15.76 35.06
C VAL A 58 -12.37 17.20 34.76
N GLU A 59 -11.38 18.02 34.40
CA GLU A 59 -11.57 19.40 33.97
C GLU A 59 -11.84 19.47 32.46
N VAL A 60 -12.92 20.15 32.06
CA VAL A 60 -13.33 20.33 30.67
C VAL A 60 -13.44 21.82 30.35
N ASN A 61 -12.85 22.23 29.22
CA ASN A 61 -12.98 23.59 28.69
C ASN A 61 -14.24 23.71 27.82
N LEU A 62 -15.11 24.67 28.14
CA LEU A 62 -16.29 24.96 27.32
C LEU A 62 -15.87 25.86 26.15
N HIS A 63 -15.52 25.25 25.01
CA HIS A 63 -14.98 25.94 23.84
C HIS A 63 -15.93 26.93 23.13
N ASN A 64 -17.23 26.92 23.46
CA ASN A 64 -18.21 27.81 22.83
C ASN A 64 -18.65 28.92 23.81
N TYR A 65 -18.45 30.18 23.40
CA TYR A 65 -18.90 31.43 24.07
C TYR A 65 -18.25 31.78 25.43
N GLY A 66 -16.92 31.68 25.53
CA GLY A 66 -16.19 32.19 26.72
C GLY A 66 -16.49 31.44 28.03
N GLY A 67 -16.96 30.19 27.93
CA GLY A 67 -17.25 29.36 29.09
C GLY A 67 -15.97 28.99 29.84
N GLY A 68 -15.90 29.33 31.13
CA GLY A 68 -14.80 28.94 32.00
C GLY A 68 -14.68 27.42 32.20
N LYS A 69 -13.58 27.00 32.84
CA LYS A 69 -13.31 25.60 33.20
C LYS A 69 -14.39 25.03 34.13
N VAL A 70 -14.95 23.87 33.75
CA VAL A 70 -15.92 23.12 34.55
C VAL A 70 -15.37 21.73 34.87
N LEU A 71 -15.72 21.24 36.05
CA LEU A 71 -15.30 19.96 36.58
C LEU A 71 -16.44 18.96 36.48
N TYR A 72 -16.11 17.74 36.09
CA TYR A 72 -17.01 16.59 36.11
C TYR A 72 -16.40 15.48 36.96
N ILE A 73 -17.25 14.64 37.55
CA ILE A 73 -16.79 13.36 38.10
C ILE A 73 -16.32 12.46 36.95
N ASN A 74 -15.25 11.71 37.17
CA ASN A 74 -14.83 10.68 36.24
C ASN A 74 -15.95 9.62 36.09
N LYS A 75 -16.26 9.23 34.85
CA LYS A 75 -17.37 8.30 34.54
C LYS A 75 -17.28 6.98 35.34
N ASP A 76 -16.07 6.47 35.55
CA ASP A 76 -15.82 5.25 36.33
C ASP A 76 -16.26 5.35 37.80
N MET A 77 -16.35 6.58 38.34
CA MET A 77 -16.77 6.85 39.71
C MET A 77 -18.26 7.21 39.83
N LEU A 78 -18.98 7.37 38.71
CA LEU A 78 -20.38 7.81 38.73
C LEU A 78 -21.29 6.78 39.42
N ILE A 79 -21.24 5.51 38.99
CA ILE A 79 -22.04 4.43 39.58
C ILE A 79 -21.60 4.15 41.02
N PRO A 80 -20.31 3.95 41.36
CA PRO A 80 -19.88 3.75 42.74
C PRO A 80 -20.38 4.82 43.71
N SER A 81 -20.30 6.09 43.29
CA SER A 81 -20.74 7.21 44.11
C SER A 81 -22.25 7.23 44.32
N LEU A 82 -23.04 6.99 43.26
CA LEU A 82 -24.50 6.91 43.41
C LEU A 82 -24.91 5.68 44.21
N PHE A 83 -24.24 4.55 44.02
CA PHE A 83 -24.51 3.31 44.75
C PHE A 83 -24.31 3.50 46.26
N GLU A 84 -23.21 4.15 46.66
CA GLU A 84 -22.95 4.50 48.06
C GLU A 84 -23.95 5.51 48.61
N LEU A 85 -24.25 6.58 47.85
CA LEU A 85 -25.12 7.67 48.30
C LEU A 85 -26.54 7.19 48.67
N PHE A 86 -27.01 6.12 48.03
CA PHE A 86 -28.35 5.57 48.25
C PHE A 86 -28.41 4.46 49.30
N LYS A 87 -27.29 4.14 49.97
CA LYS A 87 -27.32 3.28 51.16
C LYS A 87 -28.01 3.99 52.32
N GLU A 88 -28.65 3.22 53.20
CA GLU A 88 -29.41 3.74 54.35
C GLU A 88 -28.57 4.65 55.26
N GLU A 89 -27.28 4.30 55.45
CA GLU A 89 -26.30 5.06 56.23
C GLU A 89 -26.07 6.49 55.71
N ASN A 90 -26.29 6.74 54.41
CA ASN A 90 -26.11 8.04 53.77
C ASN A 90 -27.43 8.81 53.56
N SER A 91 -28.54 8.35 54.13
CA SER A 91 -29.88 8.95 53.95
C SER A 91 -29.94 10.45 54.29
N LEU A 92 -29.27 10.89 55.37
CA LEU A 92 -29.18 12.31 55.74
C LEU A 92 -28.39 13.13 54.70
N LEU A 93 -27.28 12.60 54.22
CA LEU A 93 -26.47 13.24 53.18
C LEU A 93 -27.26 13.36 51.87
N LEU A 94 -27.97 12.31 51.47
CA LEU A 94 -28.83 12.31 50.29
C LEU A 94 -29.94 13.37 50.38
N GLN A 95 -30.59 13.51 51.54
CA GLN A 95 -31.59 14.57 51.76
C GLN A 95 -30.97 15.98 51.60
N ASN A 96 -29.78 16.19 52.15
CA ASN A 96 -29.05 17.46 52.01
C ASN A 96 -28.67 17.75 50.55
N ILE A 97 -28.14 16.77 49.84
CA ILE A 97 -27.77 16.89 48.41
C ILE A 97 -29.00 17.19 47.55
N ARG A 98 -30.13 16.48 47.76
CA ARG A 98 -31.40 16.76 47.07
C ARG A 98 -31.86 18.19 47.28
N ARG A 99 -31.82 18.68 48.53
CA ARG A 99 -32.21 20.06 48.87
C ARG A 99 -31.29 21.08 48.20
N LEU A 100 -29.98 20.84 48.21
CA LEU A 100 -28.99 21.70 47.55
C LEU A 100 -29.19 21.73 46.03
N TYR A 101 -29.45 20.58 45.41
CA TYR A 101 -29.71 20.50 43.98
C TYR A 101 -30.98 21.28 43.59
N LYS A 102 -32.09 21.04 44.30
CA LYS A 102 -33.36 21.76 44.08
C LYS A 102 -33.19 23.27 44.20
N LYS A 103 -32.42 23.73 45.19
CA LYS A 103 -32.10 25.17 45.38
C LYS A 103 -31.23 25.74 44.27
N THR A 104 -30.21 25.00 43.83
CA THR A 104 -29.24 25.47 42.82
C THR A 104 -29.87 25.55 41.42
N TYR A 105 -30.72 24.60 41.06
CA TYR A 105 -31.27 24.45 39.70
C TYR A 105 -32.80 24.57 39.64
N LYS A 106 -33.42 25.34 40.54
CA LYS A 106 -34.86 25.70 40.50
C LYS A 106 -35.80 24.50 40.27
N ASN A 107 -35.65 23.43 41.06
CA ASN A 107 -36.46 22.20 40.97
C ASN A 107 -36.32 21.39 39.65
N GLU A 108 -35.27 21.60 38.87
CA GLU A 108 -34.94 20.66 37.81
C GLU A 108 -34.63 19.25 38.35
N LYS A 109 -34.70 18.25 37.47
CA LYS A 109 -34.32 16.87 37.77
C LYS A 109 -32.84 16.63 37.44
N PRO A 110 -32.18 15.63 38.07
CA PRO A 110 -30.83 15.19 37.68
C PRO A 110 -30.75 14.75 36.21
N SER A 111 -29.54 14.54 35.68
CA SER A 111 -29.37 14.11 34.28
C SER A 111 -30.10 12.77 34.01
N PRO A 112 -30.59 12.52 32.79
CA PRO A 112 -31.23 11.24 32.47
C PRO A 112 -30.33 10.02 32.77
N LEU A 113 -29.01 10.15 32.58
CA LEU A 113 -28.03 9.12 32.95
C LEU A 113 -28.03 8.82 34.45
N VAL A 114 -27.93 9.86 35.29
CA VAL A 114 -27.94 9.72 36.76
C VAL A 114 -29.25 9.09 37.23
N ARG A 115 -30.38 9.52 36.66
CA ARG A 115 -31.71 9.01 37.01
C ARG A 115 -31.90 7.55 36.62
N LEU A 116 -31.32 7.11 35.50
CA LEU A 116 -31.31 5.71 35.08
C LEU A 116 -30.44 4.84 36.00
N ILE A 117 -29.25 5.33 36.38
CA ILE A 117 -28.39 4.64 37.35
C ILE A 117 -29.15 4.48 38.68
N ILE A 118 -29.77 5.56 39.18
CA ILE A 118 -30.57 5.53 40.41
C ILE A 118 -31.75 4.55 40.29
N TYR A 119 -32.40 4.44 39.13
CA TYR A 119 -33.50 3.48 38.95
C TYR A 119 -33.09 2.03 39.23
N TYR A 120 -31.86 1.65 38.86
CA TYR A 120 -31.30 0.32 39.13
C TYR A 120 -30.67 0.17 40.52
N ILE A 121 -30.42 1.26 41.23
CA ILE A 121 -29.95 1.23 42.63
C ILE A 121 -31.14 1.21 43.60
N ALA A 122 -32.11 2.11 43.37
CA ALA A 122 -33.25 2.39 44.23
C ALA A 122 -34.48 2.77 43.37
N THR A 123 -35.17 1.76 42.85
CA THR A 123 -36.31 1.90 41.93
C THR A 123 -37.43 2.82 42.43
N ASN A 124 -37.62 2.90 43.75
CA ASN A 124 -38.67 3.72 44.38
C ASN A 124 -38.25 5.17 44.66
N ALA A 125 -37.02 5.57 44.29
CA ALA A 125 -36.54 6.94 44.51
C ALA A 125 -37.29 7.96 43.64
N GLU A 126 -37.53 9.17 44.17
CA GLU A 126 -38.33 10.22 43.50
C GLU A 126 -37.75 10.65 42.13
N GLU A 127 -36.43 10.54 41.95
CA GLU A 127 -35.75 10.91 40.72
C GLU A 127 -35.54 9.75 39.73
N ALA A 128 -35.83 8.51 40.11
CA ALA A 128 -35.63 7.32 39.26
C ALA A 128 -36.46 7.38 37.96
N ILE A 129 -35.94 6.83 36.85
CA ILE A 129 -36.71 6.66 35.60
C ILE A 129 -36.57 5.24 35.04
N SER A 130 -37.71 4.64 34.69
CA SER A 130 -37.82 3.28 34.15
C SER A 130 -37.81 3.16 32.62
N THR A 131 -37.93 4.25 31.86
CA THR A 131 -38.22 4.24 30.41
C THR A 131 -37.02 4.40 29.47
N SER A 132 -37.22 4.05 28.19
CA SER A 132 -36.21 4.02 27.12
C SER A 132 -35.62 5.39 26.79
N TYR A 133 -34.33 5.58 27.11
CA TYR A 133 -33.51 6.72 26.69
C TYR A 133 -32.31 6.23 25.89
N ALA A 134 -32.53 5.93 24.60
CA ALA A 134 -31.47 5.50 23.67
C ALA A 134 -30.25 6.44 23.66
N GLN A 135 -30.46 7.73 23.98
CA GLN A 135 -29.41 8.77 23.98
C GLN A 135 -28.39 8.63 25.12
N VAL A 136 -28.70 7.93 26.21
CA VAL A 136 -27.76 7.78 27.35
C VAL A 136 -27.18 6.37 27.48
N LEU A 137 -27.65 5.41 26.68
CA LEU A 137 -27.27 4.00 26.81
C LEU A 137 -25.77 3.77 26.64
N GLU A 138 -25.13 4.49 25.70
CA GLU A 138 -23.67 4.42 25.50
C GLU A 138 -22.92 4.95 26.74
N SER A 139 -23.30 6.12 27.25
CA SER A 139 -22.69 6.69 28.46
C SER A 139 -22.96 5.85 29.72
N PHE A 140 -24.11 5.19 29.80
CA PHE A 140 -24.43 4.24 30.86
C PHE A 140 -23.52 3.02 30.81
N ASN A 141 -23.33 2.47 29.61
CA ASN A 141 -22.44 1.35 29.38
C ASN A 141 -20.98 1.69 29.73
N ASP A 142 -20.50 2.88 29.33
CA ASP A 142 -19.17 3.37 29.71
C ASP A 142 -18.94 3.32 31.23
N CYS A 143 -19.95 3.74 32.02
CA CYS A 143 -19.87 3.74 33.47
C CYS A 143 -19.81 2.31 34.07
N CYS A 144 -20.29 1.29 33.35
CA CYS A 144 -20.35 -0.09 33.81
C CYS A 144 -19.07 -0.90 33.52
N LEU A 145 -18.23 -0.46 32.56
CA LEU A 145 -17.13 -1.25 31.98
C LEU A 145 -16.13 -1.82 33.01
N ASN A 146 -15.93 -1.13 34.13
CA ASN A 146 -14.95 -1.52 35.15
C ASN A 146 -15.57 -2.13 36.41
N LEU A 147 -16.90 -2.34 36.44
CA LEU A 147 -17.64 -2.67 37.65
C LEU A 147 -18.28 -4.06 37.63
N ILE A 148 -18.57 -4.63 36.46
CA ILE A 148 -19.33 -5.89 36.36
C ILE A 148 -18.62 -7.09 36.98
N ASP A 149 -17.29 -7.04 37.09
CA ASP A 149 -16.43 -8.04 37.75
C ASP A 149 -16.24 -7.78 39.24
N LYS A 150 -16.91 -6.77 39.82
CA LYS A 150 -16.83 -6.41 41.23
C LYS A 150 -18.08 -6.88 41.96
N ARG A 151 -17.91 -7.81 42.91
CA ARG A 151 -19.00 -8.38 43.73
C ARG A 151 -19.78 -7.31 44.51
N GLU A 152 -19.14 -6.20 44.86
CA GLU A 152 -19.78 -5.10 45.60
C GLU A 152 -20.97 -4.47 44.87
N TYR A 153 -21.04 -4.55 43.53
CA TYR A 153 -22.14 -4.03 42.71
C TYR A 153 -23.05 -5.11 42.15
N GLU A 154 -22.98 -6.35 42.66
CA GLU A 154 -23.80 -7.47 42.18
C GLU A 154 -25.30 -7.14 42.15
N THR A 155 -25.81 -6.52 43.21
CA THR A 155 -27.23 -6.14 43.34
C THR A 155 -27.68 -5.14 42.27
N PHE A 156 -26.79 -4.22 41.87
CA PHE A 156 -27.06 -3.27 40.79
C PHE A 156 -27.18 -3.95 39.43
N PHE A 157 -26.34 -4.95 39.14
CA PHE A 157 -26.45 -5.70 37.87
C PHE A 157 -27.63 -6.68 37.89
N LEU A 158 -27.98 -7.25 39.06
CA LEU A 158 -29.14 -8.11 39.21
C LEU A 158 -30.48 -7.37 39.07
N SER A 159 -30.52 -6.06 39.31
CA SER A 159 -31.74 -5.26 39.14
C SER A 159 -32.05 -4.90 37.68
N MET A 160 -31.09 -5.03 36.76
CA MET A 160 -31.28 -4.69 35.34
C MET A 160 -32.19 -5.69 34.59
N PRO A 161 -32.90 -5.27 33.53
CA PRO A 161 -33.49 -6.19 32.57
C PRO A 161 -32.44 -7.08 31.91
N THR A 162 -32.83 -8.27 31.46
CA THR A 162 -31.89 -9.24 30.85
C THR A 162 -31.26 -8.70 29.56
N GLU A 163 -32.03 -8.00 28.72
CA GLU A 163 -31.52 -7.35 27.52
C GLU A 163 -30.42 -6.33 27.81
N LEU A 164 -30.66 -5.45 28.80
CA LEU A 164 -29.69 -4.42 29.18
C LEU A 164 -28.42 -5.05 29.76
N LEU A 165 -28.57 -6.05 30.63
CA LEU A 165 -27.43 -6.76 31.20
C LEU A 165 -26.64 -7.48 30.09
N SER A 166 -27.30 -8.09 29.12
CA SER A 166 -26.64 -8.74 27.97
C SER A 166 -25.81 -7.74 27.16
N PHE A 167 -26.37 -6.56 26.90
CA PHE A 167 -25.67 -5.47 26.22
C PHE A 167 -24.42 -5.00 26.99
N VAL A 168 -24.59 -4.71 28.28
CA VAL A 168 -23.49 -4.26 29.17
C VAL A 168 -22.41 -5.33 29.30
N LEU A 169 -22.82 -6.60 29.46
CA LEU A 169 -21.90 -7.73 29.59
C LEU A 169 -21.07 -7.91 28.31
N ASN A 170 -21.70 -7.87 27.13
CA ASN A 170 -20.99 -8.01 25.86
C ASN A 170 -19.96 -6.90 25.68
N ALA A 171 -20.33 -5.63 25.93
CA ALA A 171 -19.41 -4.51 25.79
C ALA A 171 -18.25 -4.58 26.80
N THR A 172 -18.56 -4.94 28.04
CA THR A 172 -17.56 -5.04 29.12
C THR A 172 -16.59 -6.19 28.87
N LEU A 173 -17.06 -7.39 28.53
CA LEU A 173 -16.20 -8.53 28.27
C LEU A 173 -15.36 -8.34 27.00
N ARG A 174 -15.89 -7.66 25.97
CA ARG A 174 -15.11 -7.25 24.80
C ARG A 174 -13.96 -6.32 25.18
N MET A 175 -14.21 -5.32 26.01
CA MET A 175 -13.18 -4.39 26.48
C MET A 175 -12.18 -5.07 27.42
N ALA A 176 -12.64 -5.93 28.31
CA ALA A 176 -11.80 -6.71 29.21
C ALA A 176 -10.84 -7.62 28.43
N MET A 177 -11.34 -8.29 27.38
CA MET A 177 -10.54 -9.09 26.48
C MET A 177 -9.48 -8.25 25.76
N ALA A 178 -9.87 -7.11 25.17
CA ALA A 178 -8.94 -6.22 24.48
C ALA A 178 -7.82 -5.71 25.39
N ARG A 179 -8.15 -5.45 26.66
CA ARG A 179 -7.22 -5.03 27.73
C ARG A 179 -6.47 -6.17 28.40
N ASP A 180 -6.76 -7.43 28.02
CA ASP A 180 -6.28 -8.64 28.71
C ASP A 180 -6.47 -8.57 30.24
N LYS A 181 -7.63 -8.06 30.67
CA LYS A 181 -7.96 -7.87 32.09
C LYS A 181 -8.26 -9.22 32.74
N VAL A 182 -7.76 -9.41 33.96
CA VAL A 182 -8.12 -10.54 34.85
C VAL A 182 -9.61 -10.48 35.21
N MET A 183 -10.31 -11.61 35.11
CA MET A 183 -11.75 -11.73 35.35
C MET A 183 -12.07 -12.78 36.41
N ASP A 184 -13.02 -12.49 37.31
CA ASP A 184 -13.62 -13.50 38.21
C ASP A 184 -14.73 -14.26 37.47
N TRP A 185 -14.32 -15.29 36.72
CA TRP A 185 -15.23 -16.07 35.87
C TRP A 185 -16.31 -16.82 36.66
N GLU A 186 -16.03 -17.27 37.88
CA GLU A 186 -17.00 -17.98 38.72
C GLU A 186 -18.07 -17.05 39.27
N TYR A 187 -17.69 -15.85 39.70
CA TYR A 187 -18.66 -14.82 40.06
C TYR A 187 -19.55 -14.44 38.87
N LEU A 188 -18.97 -14.16 37.70
CA LEU A 188 -19.74 -13.80 36.51
C LEU A 188 -20.67 -14.92 36.05
N LYS A 189 -20.24 -16.18 36.15
CA LYS A 189 -21.07 -17.36 35.89
C LYS A 189 -22.25 -17.40 36.85
N GLY A 190 -22.02 -17.13 38.14
CA GLY A 190 -23.08 -16.94 39.14
C GLY A 190 -24.06 -15.84 38.72
N LEU A 191 -23.57 -14.66 38.39
CA LEU A 191 -24.37 -13.49 38.01
C LEU A 191 -25.30 -13.78 36.81
N VAL A 192 -24.82 -14.55 35.83
CA VAL A 192 -25.56 -14.89 34.61
C VAL A 192 -26.55 -16.05 34.84
N PHE A 193 -26.11 -17.18 35.40
CA PHE A 193 -26.93 -18.39 35.45
C PHE A 193 -27.82 -18.51 36.69
N SER A 194 -27.51 -17.81 37.79
CA SER A 194 -28.31 -17.87 39.02
C SER A 194 -29.54 -16.96 39.02
N ARG A 195 -29.74 -16.15 37.96
CA ARG A 195 -30.89 -15.25 37.83
C ARG A 195 -32.23 -16.01 37.84
N LYS A 196 -33.09 -15.65 38.79
CA LYS A 196 -34.48 -16.12 38.88
C LYS A 196 -35.30 -15.61 37.68
N LYS A 197 -36.26 -16.42 37.21
CA LYS A 197 -37.15 -16.19 36.05
C LYS A 197 -38.10 -14.99 36.22
N ILE A 198 -37.59 -13.78 36.42
CA ILE A 198 -38.43 -12.58 36.51
C ILE A 198 -38.64 -12.05 35.09
N GLY A 199 -39.83 -12.30 34.53
CA GLY A 199 -40.43 -11.52 33.43
C GLY A 199 -39.82 -11.59 32.02
N ASN A 200 -38.67 -12.23 31.80
CA ASN A 200 -37.98 -12.14 30.49
C ASN A 200 -38.38 -13.27 29.54
N SER A 201 -38.39 -12.97 28.23
CA SER A 201 -38.62 -14.00 27.22
C SER A 201 -37.49 -15.06 27.25
N VAL A 202 -37.81 -16.30 26.89
CA VAL A 202 -36.81 -17.39 26.79
C VAL A 202 -35.66 -17.01 25.86
N ALA A 203 -35.94 -16.20 24.84
CA ALA A 203 -34.96 -15.73 23.87
C ALA A 203 -33.91 -14.78 24.50
N GLU A 204 -34.34 -13.79 25.27
CA GLU A 204 -33.43 -12.82 25.93
C GLU A 204 -32.49 -13.51 26.91
N LYS A 205 -33.03 -14.45 27.70
CA LYS A 205 -32.20 -15.24 28.63
C LYS A 205 -31.16 -16.07 27.87
N SER A 206 -31.58 -16.70 26.77
CA SER A 206 -30.66 -17.47 25.93
C SER A 206 -29.57 -16.59 25.31
N GLU A 207 -29.86 -15.33 24.97
CA GLU A 207 -28.87 -14.40 24.43
C GLU A 207 -27.81 -14.01 25.47
N LEU A 208 -28.23 -13.63 26.69
CA LEU A 208 -27.32 -13.32 27.80
C LEU A 208 -26.37 -14.49 28.09
N GLU A 209 -26.91 -15.72 28.19
CA GLU A 209 -26.12 -16.93 28.43
C GLU A 209 -25.13 -17.21 27.30
N SER A 210 -25.52 -16.93 26.05
CA SER A 210 -24.67 -17.14 24.87
C SER A 210 -23.52 -16.12 24.79
N VAL A 211 -23.79 -14.85 25.10
CA VAL A 211 -22.77 -13.80 25.23
C VAL A 211 -21.73 -14.22 26.26
N PHE A 212 -22.19 -14.59 27.46
CA PHE A 212 -21.29 -15.03 28.53
C PHE A 212 -20.48 -16.25 28.12
N ALA A 213 -21.13 -17.28 27.57
CA ALA A 213 -20.48 -18.51 27.16
C ALA A 213 -19.36 -18.30 26.13
N TYR A 214 -19.54 -17.36 25.19
CA TYR A 214 -18.51 -17.06 24.19
C TYR A 214 -17.24 -16.49 24.81
N TYR A 215 -17.37 -15.48 25.68
CA TYR A 215 -16.21 -14.91 26.35
C TYR A 215 -15.64 -15.82 27.44
N TYR A 216 -16.48 -16.62 28.12
CA TYR A 216 -16.04 -17.64 29.08
C TYR A 216 -15.19 -18.71 28.38
N TYR A 217 -15.61 -19.16 27.18
CA TYR A 217 -14.83 -20.09 26.38
C TYR A 217 -13.47 -19.49 25.97
N LEU A 218 -13.43 -18.25 25.49
CA LEU A 218 -12.15 -17.59 25.19
C LEU A 218 -11.28 -17.39 26.43
N GLY A 219 -11.88 -17.01 27.56
CA GLY A 219 -11.18 -16.70 28.80
C GLY A 219 -10.67 -17.91 29.56
N THR A 220 -11.32 -19.08 29.42
CA THR A 220 -11.03 -20.29 30.21
C THR A 220 -10.71 -21.54 29.39
N GLY A 221 -10.99 -21.53 28.09
CA GLY A 221 -10.97 -22.71 27.21
C GLY A 221 -12.19 -23.63 27.36
N LYS A 222 -13.04 -23.42 28.37
CA LYS A 222 -14.13 -24.34 28.71
C LYS A 222 -15.46 -23.87 28.16
N ILE A 223 -16.29 -24.79 27.69
CA ILE A 223 -17.65 -24.49 27.23
C ILE A 223 -18.62 -24.66 28.41
N CYS A 224 -19.30 -23.58 28.81
CA CYS A 224 -20.22 -23.59 29.97
C CYS A 224 -21.70 -23.81 29.62
N ILE A 225 -22.04 -24.04 28.35
CA ILE A 225 -23.40 -24.29 27.85
C ILE A 225 -23.43 -25.54 26.97
N ASN A 226 -24.60 -26.20 26.86
CA ASN A 226 -24.75 -27.33 25.96
C ASN A 226 -25.12 -26.85 24.54
N LEU A 227 -24.11 -26.76 23.66
CA LEU A 227 -24.27 -26.31 22.28
C LEU A 227 -25.29 -27.12 21.45
N LYS A 228 -25.60 -28.37 21.83
CA LYS A 228 -26.61 -29.19 21.12
C LYS A 228 -28.04 -28.75 21.43
N THR A 229 -28.27 -28.21 22.62
CA THR A 229 -29.60 -27.81 23.10
C THR A 229 -29.80 -26.30 23.16
N SER A 230 -28.73 -25.51 23.13
CA SER A 230 -28.77 -24.05 23.14
C SER A 230 -29.33 -23.47 21.83
N VAL A 231 -29.95 -22.30 21.90
CA VAL A 231 -30.43 -21.57 20.71
C VAL A 231 -29.24 -21.16 19.84
N SER A 232 -29.34 -21.46 18.54
CA SER A 232 -28.33 -21.05 17.57
C SER A 232 -28.39 -19.54 17.35
N ASN A 233 -27.35 -18.82 17.75
CA ASN A 233 -27.16 -17.39 17.53
C ASN A 233 -25.70 -17.08 17.16
N ILE A 234 -25.37 -15.80 17.01
CA ILE A 234 -24.01 -15.36 16.60
C ILE A 234 -22.94 -15.92 17.54
N PHE A 235 -23.17 -15.91 18.85
CA PHE A 235 -22.19 -16.32 19.86
C PHE A 235 -22.04 -17.84 19.95
N THR A 236 -23.15 -18.59 20.01
CA THR A 236 -23.09 -20.07 20.08
C THR A 236 -22.47 -20.67 18.83
N LEU A 237 -22.73 -20.09 17.66
CA LEU A 237 -22.10 -20.48 16.40
C LEU A 237 -20.61 -20.12 16.35
N GLN A 238 -20.18 -19.00 16.96
CA GLN A 238 -18.76 -18.67 17.07
C GLN A 238 -18.01 -19.64 17.98
N ILE A 239 -18.58 -20.04 19.12
CA ILE A 239 -17.99 -21.08 19.98
C ILE A 239 -17.78 -22.37 19.18
N ALA A 240 -18.83 -22.84 18.49
CA ALA A 240 -18.76 -24.05 17.69
C ALA A 240 -17.74 -23.94 16.53
N ALA A 241 -17.61 -22.75 15.91
CA ALA A 241 -16.65 -22.52 14.84
C ALA A 241 -15.20 -22.57 15.34
N ILE A 242 -14.92 -21.96 16.50
CA ILE A 242 -13.59 -21.96 17.11
C ILE A 242 -13.23 -23.37 17.61
N ASP A 243 -14.17 -24.08 18.23
CA ASP A 243 -13.98 -25.48 18.67
C ASP A 243 -13.66 -26.40 17.48
N ALA A 244 -14.39 -26.27 16.38
CA ALA A 244 -14.11 -27.02 15.14
C ALA A 244 -12.73 -26.66 14.56
N LEU A 245 -12.34 -25.38 14.63
CA LEU A 245 -11.05 -24.89 14.13
C LEU A 245 -9.87 -25.50 14.89
N TYR A 246 -9.93 -25.54 16.23
CA TYR A 246 -8.88 -26.15 17.04
C TYR A 246 -8.79 -27.67 16.83
N LYS A 247 -9.92 -28.33 16.57
CA LYS A 247 -10.03 -29.77 16.24
C LYS A 247 -9.72 -30.12 14.78
N GLU A 248 -9.22 -29.16 14.00
CA GLU A 248 -8.80 -29.34 12.60
C GLU A 248 -9.95 -29.61 11.61
N ASP A 249 -11.21 -29.39 12.00
CA ASP A 249 -12.34 -29.40 11.07
C ASP A 249 -12.54 -28.00 10.44
N TYR A 250 -11.58 -27.63 9.58
CA TYR A 250 -11.51 -26.30 8.96
C TYR A 250 -12.72 -26.00 8.08
N ALA A 251 -13.24 -27.00 7.38
CA ALA A 251 -14.41 -26.85 6.52
C ALA A 251 -15.67 -26.53 7.34
N LEU A 252 -15.88 -27.21 8.47
CA LEU A 252 -16.97 -26.90 9.38
C LEU A 252 -16.79 -25.52 10.02
N ALA A 253 -15.58 -25.20 10.50
CA ALA A 253 -15.26 -23.91 11.11
C ALA A 253 -15.58 -22.74 10.16
N TYR A 254 -15.12 -22.82 8.91
CA TYR A 254 -15.37 -21.78 7.90
C TYR A 254 -16.86 -21.68 7.52
N LYS A 255 -17.56 -22.82 7.39
CA LYS A 255 -19.01 -22.87 7.14
C LYS A 255 -19.79 -22.20 8.28
N LEU A 256 -19.44 -22.49 9.53
CA LEU A 256 -20.07 -21.89 10.71
C LEU A 256 -19.80 -20.39 10.74
N TYR A 257 -18.56 -19.93 10.56
CA TYR A 257 -18.25 -18.50 10.50
C TYR A 257 -18.97 -17.76 9.37
N THR A 258 -19.18 -18.40 8.22
CA THR A 258 -19.97 -17.80 7.12
C THR A 258 -21.43 -17.60 7.53
N LYS A 259 -22.02 -18.54 8.29
CA LYS A 259 -23.35 -18.36 8.88
C LYS A 259 -23.36 -17.25 9.92
N VAL A 260 -22.36 -17.20 10.81
CA VAL A 260 -22.19 -16.13 11.80
C VAL A 260 -22.12 -14.76 11.11
N MET A 261 -21.31 -14.64 10.06
CA MET A 261 -21.15 -13.39 9.30
C MET A 261 -22.48 -12.96 8.65
N THR A 262 -23.27 -13.92 8.17
CA THR A 262 -24.61 -13.64 7.60
C THR A 262 -25.56 -13.08 8.64
N ALA A 263 -25.57 -13.63 9.86
CA ALA A 263 -26.34 -13.11 10.98
C ALA A 263 -25.82 -11.73 11.45
N ASN A 264 -24.50 -11.57 11.58
CA ASN A 264 -23.85 -10.31 11.94
C ASN A 264 -24.21 -9.18 10.96
N ASN A 265 -24.26 -9.44 9.66
CA ASN A 265 -24.61 -8.44 8.64
C ASN A 265 -26.02 -7.85 8.78
N LYS A 266 -26.89 -8.46 9.60
CA LYS A 266 -28.23 -7.93 9.90
C LYS A 266 -28.22 -6.88 11.01
N VAL A 267 -27.22 -6.91 11.89
CA VAL A 267 -27.17 -6.11 13.12
C VAL A 267 -25.93 -5.22 13.24
N ALA A 268 -24.85 -5.55 12.54
CA ALA A 268 -23.59 -4.84 12.63
C ALA A 268 -23.61 -3.49 11.91
N PRO A 269 -22.89 -2.47 12.43
CA PRO A 269 -22.78 -1.17 11.79
C PRO A 269 -22.05 -1.24 10.43
N ILE A 270 -21.15 -2.21 10.25
CA ILE A 270 -20.38 -2.42 9.02
C ILE A 270 -20.59 -3.87 8.56
N LYS A 271 -21.22 -4.05 7.40
CA LYS A 271 -21.41 -5.37 6.80
C LYS A 271 -20.08 -5.97 6.35
N GLY A 272 -19.89 -7.26 6.60
CA GLY A 272 -18.71 -8.01 6.23
C GLY A 272 -17.56 -7.93 7.25
N LEU A 273 -17.79 -7.31 8.41
CA LEU A 273 -16.80 -7.12 9.46
C LEU A 273 -17.45 -7.32 10.84
N PHE A 274 -16.82 -8.10 11.72
CA PHE A 274 -17.25 -8.19 13.11
C PHE A 274 -16.77 -6.98 13.90
N VAL A 275 -17.62 -6.47 14.80
CA VAL A 275 -17.23 -5.43 15.76
C VAL A 275 -16.18 -5.96 16.74
N ASN A 276 -16.26 -7.26 17.08
CA ASN A 276 -15.26 -7.92 17.91
C ASN A 276 -14.05 -8.33 17.03
N PRO A 277 -12.85 -7.75 17.26
CA PRO A 277 -11.67 -8.04 16.44
C PRO A 277 -11.21 -9.50 16.51
N ILE A 278 -11.40 -10.18 17.65
CA ILE A 278 -10.98 -11.60 17.77
C ILE A 278 -11.82 -12.50 16.86
N ALA A 279 -13.08 -12.14 16.61
CA ALA A 279 -13.92 -12.89 15.67
C ALA A 279 -13.44 -12.73 14.23
N ASN A 280 -12.92 -11.55 13.85
CA ASN A 280 -12.29 -11.35 12.54
C ASN A 280 -11.00 -12.16 12.41
N TYR A 281 -10.21 -12.23 13.48
CA TYR A 281 -8.98 -13.02 13.55
C TYR A 281 -9.24 -14.51 13.36
N TYR A 282 -10.12 -15.12 14.17
CA TYR A 282 -10.45 -16.54 14.02
C TYR A 282 -11.15 -16.86 12.69
N PHE A 283 -11.99 -15.96 12.17
CA PHE A 283 -12.57 -16.15 10.84
C PHE A 283 -11.49 -16.13 9.74
N SER A 284 -10.48 -15.27 9.88
CA SER A 284 -9.34 -15.24 8.95
C SER A 284 -8.55 -16.55 9.03
N LEU A 285 -8.28 -17.08 10.23
CA LEU A 285 -7.63 -18.38 10.40
C LEU A 285 -8.45 -19.52 9.78
N ALA A 286 -9.76 -19.58 10.05
CA ALA A 286 -10.64 -20.58 9.44
C ALA A 286 -10.60 -20.50 7.89
N ALA A 287 -10.57 -19.28 7.34
CA ALA A 287 -10.47 -19.06 5.90
C ALA A 287 -9.11 -19.51 5.31
N ILE A 288 -8.02 -19.26 6.04
CA ILE A 288 -6.65 -19.66 5.67
C ILE A 288 -6.51 -21.17 5.70
N PHE A 289 -6.90 -21.84 6.79
CA PHE A 289 -6.79 -23.29 6.92
C PHE A 289 -7.74 -24.04 5.97
N THR A 290 -8.88 -23.45 5.58
CA THR A 290 -9.73 -24.01 4.53
C THR A 290 -9.08 -23.93 3.14
N ASN A 291 -8.21 -22.93 2.93
CA ASN A 291 -7.35 -22.77 1.75
C ASN A 291 -8.05 -22.92 0.38
N THR A 292 -9.26 -22.39 0.23
CA THR A 292 -9.93 -22.25 -1.07
C THR A 292 -9.85 -20.81 -1.56
N GLU A 293 -9.89 -20.59 -2.86
CA GLU A 293 -9.92 -19.23 -3.43
C GLU A 293 -11.05 -18.38 -2.83
N THR A 294 -12.23 -18.99 -2.67
CA THR A 294 -13.41 -18.33 -2.07
C THR A 294 -13.22 -17.98 -0.60
N SER A 295 -12.53 -18.83 0.17
CA SER A 295 -12.25 -18.56 1.59
C SER A 295 -11.17 -17.50 1.74
N LEU A 296 -10.08 -17.57 0.98
CA LEU A 296 -9.00 -16.58 1.07
C LEU A 296 -9.44 -15.18 0.63
N LYS A 297 -10.30 -15.07 -0.40
CA LYS A 297 -10.92 -13.80 -0.82
C LYS A 297 -11.72 -13.12 0.29
N LYS A 298 -12.09 -13.86 1.34
CA LYS A 298 -12.76 -13.29 2.50
C LYS A 298 -11.86 -12.34 3.30
N LEU A 299 -10.56 -12.60 3.35
CA LEU A 299 -9.59 -11.72 4.00
C LEU A 299 -9.55 -10.36 3.30
N GLU A 300 -9.48 -10.36 1.97
CA GLU A 300 -9.56 -9.14 1.17
C GLU A 300 -10.88 -8.38 1.40
N THR A 301 -12.00 -9.11 1.44
CA THR A 301 -13.31 -8.51 1.71
C THR A 301 -13.34 -7.84 3.08
N MET A 302 -12.80 -8.49 4.12
CA MET A 302 -12.74 -7.91 5.47
C MET A 302 -11.88 -6.64 5.49
N MET A 303 -10.72 -6.63 4.83
CA MET A 303 -9.85 -5.46 4.78
C MET A 303 -10.44 -4.30 3.97
N LYS A 304 -11.10 -4.58 2.84
CA LYS A 304 -11.86 -3.57 2.07
C LYS A 304 -12.97 -2.94 2.91
N ARG A 305 -13.65 -3.72 3.76
CA ARG A 305 -14.73 -3.21 4.64
C ARG A 305 -14.21 -2.49 5.87
N ASN A 306 -13.01 -2.80 6.33
CA ASN A 306 -12.32 -2.03 7.36
C ASN A 306 -11.96 -0.62 6.86
N GLY A 307 -11.82 -0.44 5.53
CA GLY A 307 -11.53 0.84 4.87
C GLY A 307 -10.13 1.36 5.22
N ASP A 308 -9.93 2.68 5.15
CA ASP A 308 -8.65 3.34 5.44
C ASP A 308 -8.30 3.37 6.95
N ARG A 309 -8.92 2.52 7.77
CA ARG A 309 -8.70 2.48 9.22
C ARG A 309 -7.41 1.72 9.55
N VAL A 310 -6.27 2.37 9.34
CA VAL A 310 -4.91 1.82 9.50
C VAL A 310 -4.47 1.58 10.96
N HIS A 311 -5.36 1.75 11.93
CA HIS A 311 -5.05 1.72 13.37
C HIS A 311 -6.02 0.87 14.20
N THR A 312 -6.88 0.06 13.56
CA THR A 312 -7.83 -0.79 14.29
C THR A 312 -7.16 -2.10 14.74
N PRO A 313 -7.61 -2.71 15.86
CA PRO A 313 -7.22 -4.06 16.23
C PRO A 313 -7.31 -5.05 15.08
N THR A 314 -8.40 -5.00 14.31
CA THR A 314 -8.62 -5.87 13.15
C THR A 314 -7.57 -5.66 12.05
N TYR A 315 -7.14 -4.43 11.78
CA TYR A 315 -6.09 -4.15 10.80
C TYR A 315 -4.78 -4.85 11.19
N PHE A 316 -4.32 -4.68 12.43
CA PHE A 316 -3.07 -5.28 12.90
C PHE A 316 -3.12 -6.82 12.93
N LEU A 317 -4.28 -7.41 13.21
CA LEU A 317 -4.42 -8.87 13.27
C LEU A 317 -4.60 -9.53 11.89
N VAL A 318 -5.33 -8.89 10.97
CA VAL A 318 -5.75 -9.55 9.71
C VAL A 318 -4.91 -9.11 8.51
N GLN A 319 -4.39 -7.88 8.48
CA GLN A 319 -3.63 -7.39 7.33
C GLN A 319 -2.38 -8.23 7.03
N PRO A 320 -1.56 -8.66 8.01
CA PRO A 320 -0.41 -9.52 7.73
C PRO A 320 -0.81 -10.88 7.16
N LEU A 321 -1.88 -11.46 7.70
CA LEU A 321 -2.44 -12.71 7.22
C LEU A 321 -2.95 -12.58 5.77
N LYS A 322 -3.63 -11.47 5.45
CA LYS A 322 -4.12 -11.16 4.10
C LYS A 322 -2.95 -10.98 3.12
N ALA A 323 -1.95 -10.19 3.48
CA ALA A 323 -0.77 -9.96 2.64
C ALA A 323 -0.04 -11.28 2.31
N TYR A 324 0.19 -12.12 3.32
CA TYR A 324 0.90 -13.37 3.11
C TYR A 324 0.06 -14.45 2.41
N PHE A 325 -1.13 -14.76 2.94
CA PHE A 325 -1.89 -15.92 2.46
C PHE A 325 -2.71 -15.63 1.19
N TYR A 326 -3.14 -14.38 0.98
CA TYR A 326 -3.94 -13.99 -0.20
C TYR A 326 -3.11 -13.21 -1.22
N ASP A 327 -2.47 -12.09 -0.85
CA ASP A 327 -1.74 -11.25 -1.81
C ASP A 327 -0.38 -11.84 -2.23
N LYS A 328 0.15 -12.81 -1.49
CA LYS A 328 1.50 -13.37 -1.67
C LYS A 328 2.60 -12.29 -1.63
N SER A 329 2.43 -11.28 -0.77
CA SER A 329 3.32 -10.13 -0.64
C SER A 329 3.71 -9.85 0.82
N ASP A 330 4.71 -8.97 0.99
CA ASP A 330 5.11 -8.49 2.32
C ASP A 330 4.04 -7.57 2.91
N ALA A 331 3.74 -7.76 4.19
CA ALA A 331 2.78 -6.92 4.89
C ALA A 331 3.36 -5.52 5.17
N ASN A 332 2.85 -4.50 4.49
CA ASN A 332 3.24 -3.11 4.74
C ASN A 332 2.47 -2.51 5.94
N ILE A 333 2.94 -2.81 7.16
CA ILE A 333 2.40 -2.23 8.40
C ILE A 333 3.22 -0.99 8.79
N ARG A 334 2.56 0.17 8.97
CA ARG A 334 3.24 1.41 9.38
C ARG A 334 3.82 1.26 10.80
N LYS A 335 5.16 1.16 10.89
CA LYS A 335 5.91 0.94 12.15
C LYS A 335 5.55 1.93 13.26
N ALA A 336 5.46 3.23 12.95
CA ALA A 336 5.10 4.26 13.93
C ALA A 336 3.71 4.03 14.55
N SER A 337 2.73 3.67 13.71
CA SER A 337 1.35 3.41 14.13
C SER A 337 1.23 2.15 14.98
N TYR A 338 2.00 1.12 14.66
CA TYR A 338 2.09 -0.09 15.47
C TYR A 338 2.62 0.23 16.88
N LEU A 339 3.75 0.94 16.96
CA LEU A 339 4.39 1.29 18.24
C LEU A 339 3.49 2.17 19.11
N GLU A 340 2.82 3.17 18.52
CA GLU A 340 1.89 4.03 19.24
C GLU A 340 0.67 3.24 19.75
N SER A 341 0.13 2.33 18.94
CA SER A 341 -1.10 1.62 19.29
C SER A 341 -0.85 0.51 20.31
N CYS A 342 0.19 -0.30 20.15
CA CYS A 342 0.48 -1.44 21.02
C CYS A 342 0.90 -1.04 22.45
N GLY A 343 1.23 0.24 22.68
CA GLY A 343 1.44 0.79 24.01
C GLY A 343 0.15 1.14 24.76
N LYS A 344 -1.01 1.13 24.10
CA LYS A 344 -2.28 1.54 24.72
C LYS A 344 -2.88 0.41 25.57
N PRO A 345 -3.54 0.72 26.71
CA PRO A 345 -4.14 -0.31 27.56
C PRO A 345 -5.19 -1.16 26.88
N ASP A 346 -5.94 -0.63 25.91
CA ASP A 346 -6.98 -1.31 25.14
C ASP A 346 -6.46 -2.15 23.96
N MET A 347 -5.14 -2.20 23.76
CA MET A 347 -4.49 -2.94 22.70
C MET A 347 -3.69 -4.14 23.19
N GLN A 348 -3.73 -4.49 24.48
CA GLN A 348 -2.90 -5.57 25.06
C GLN A 348 -3.10 -6.92 24.37
N MET A 349 -4.34 -7.29 24.04
CA MET A 349 -4.64 -8.51 23.26
C MET A 349 -3.94 -8.49 21.89
N VAL A 350 -4.01 -7.35 21.21
CA VAL A 350 -3.37 -7.19 19.89
C VAL A 350 -1.87 -7.27 20.06
N SER A 351 -1.30 -6.54 21.01
CA SER A 351 0.13 -6.54 21.32
C SER A 351 0.67 -7.95 21.56
N TRP A 352 -0.05 -8.79 22.30
CA TRP A 352 0.33 -10.18 22.55
C TRP A 352 0.30 -11.05 21.29
N LEU A 353 -0.81 -11.01 20.54
CA LEU A 353 -0.95 -11.78 19.30
C LEU A 353 0.06 -11.35 18.24
N THR A 354 0.25 -10.04 18.04
CA THR A 354 1.19 -9.51 17.05
C THR A 354 2.64 -9.70 17.48
N TRP A 355 2.95 -9.65 18.77
CA TRP A 355 4.29 -9.99 19.26
C TRP A 355 4.71 -11.41 18.88
N THR A 356 3.75 -12.35 18.90
CA THR A 356 3.99 -13.75 18.53
C THR A 356 3.95 -13.94 17.00
N MET A 357 3.00 -13.31 16.33
CA MET A 357 2.74 -13.48 14.91
C MET A 357 3.70 -12.71 13.99
N TYR A 358 4.08 -11.47 14.33
CA TYR A 358 4.86 -10.61 13.43
C TYR A 358 6.29 -11.11 13.15
N PRO A 359 6.99 -11.75 14.10
CA PRO A 359 8.30 -12.36 13.83
C PRO A 359 8.26 -13.37 12.67
N SER A 360 7.22 -14.21 12.56
CA SER A 360 7.12 -15.19 11.47
C SER A 360 6.98 -14.52 10.10
N PHE A 361 6.43 -13.31 10.06
CA PHE A 361 6.33 -12.49 8.84
C PHE A 361 7.51 -11.53 8.65
N GLY A 362 8.47 -11.46 9.57
CA GLY A 362 9.61 -10.52 9.48
C GLY A 362 9.23 -9.03 9.59
N ILE A 363 8.04 -8.71 10.12
CA ILE A 363 7.49 -7.33 10.15
C ILE A 363 7.49 -6.69 11.54
N LEU A 364 7.99 -7.38 12.57
CA LEU A 364 8.04 -6.83 13.93
C LEU A 364 8.98 -5.61 13.95
N PRO A 365 8.51 -4.41 14.34
CA PRO A 365 9.39 -3.24 14.39
C PRO A 365 10.53 -3.42 15.40
N THR A 366 11.73 -2.96 15.05
CA THR A 366 12.94 -3.10 15.91
C THR A 366 12.81 -2.44 17.28
N LYS A 367 11.99 -1.39 17.40
CA LYS A 367 11.68 -0.70 18.67
C LYS A 367 10.49 -1.30 19.43
N ALA A 368 9.88 -2.37 18.92
CA ALA A 368 8.76 -3.01 19.60
C ALA A 368 9.25 -3.64 20.90
N THR A 369 8.53 -3.42 21.99
CA THR A 369 8.81 -4.02 23.29
C THR A 369 7.84 -5.15 23.55
N LYS A 370 8.34 -6.21 24.21
CA LYS A 370 7.50 -7.32 24.66
C LYS A 370 6.46 -6.77 25.65
N PRO A 371 5.19 -7.18 25.55
CA PRO A 371 4.20 -6.84 26.57
C PRO A 371 4.67 -7.30 27.97
N ILE A 372 4.44 -6.46 28.99
CA ILE A 372 5.06 -6.61 30.32
C ILE A 372 4.40 -7.73 31.13
N ASN A 373 3.07 -7.74 31.19
CA ASN A 373 2.31 -8.67 32.02
C ASN A 373 1.93 -9.90 31.22
N PRO A 374 2.15 -11.13 31.74
CA PRO A 374 1.77 -12.36 31.04
C PRO A 374 0.27 -12.36 30.68
N PRO A 375 -0.11 -13.01 29.56
CA PRO A 375 -1.49 -13.02 29.11
C PRO A 375 -2.40 -13.72 30.12
N ASN A 376 -3.58 -13.15 30.37
CA ASN A 376 -4.53 -13.64 31.37
C ASN A 376 -5.63 -14.51 30.76
N TRP A 377 -5.99 -14.26 29.50
CA TRP A 377 -7.04 -15.00 28.82
C TRP A 377 -6.51 -16.31 28.21
N ALA A 378 -7.23 -17.42 28.44
CA ALA A 378 -6.79 -18.76 28.02
C ALA A 378 -6.44 -18.85 26.52
N PHE A 379 -7.23 -18.23 25.64
CA PHE A 379 -6.90 -18.23 24.21
C PHE A 379 -5.58 -17.51 23.90
N LEU A 380 -5.28 -16.39 24.59
CA LEU A 380 -4.00 -15.69 24.41
C LEU A 380 -2.85 -16.52 24.94
N GLN A 381 -3.01 -17.15 26.10
CA GLN A 381 -2.01 -18.04 26.67
C GLN A 381 -1.69 -19.19 25.72
N LEU A 382 -2.70 -19.83 25.13
CA LEU A 382 -2.54 -20.90 24.16
C LEU A 382 -1.87 -20.40 22.87
N GLU A 383 -2.34 -19.30 22.29
CA GLU A 383 -1.82 -18.79 21.02
C GLU A 383 -0.38 -18.26 21.13
N THR A 384 -0.03 -17.65 22.27
CA THR A 384 1.31 -17.07 22.50
C THR A 384 2.31 -18.06 23.12
N GLY A 385 1.84 -19.16 23.71
CA GLY A 385 2.66 -20.10 24.47
C GLY A 385 3.25 -19.53 25.77
N ILE A 386 2.76 -18.38 26.26
CA ILE A 386 3.28 -17.71 27.46
C ILE A 386 2.34 -17.99 28.62
N MET A 387 2.83 -18.74 29.60
CA MET A 387 2.07 -19.22 30.76
C MET A 387 2.94 -19.27 32.01
N GLU A 388 2.33 -19.29 33.19
CA GLU A 388 3.06 -19.42 34.46
C GLU A 388 3.56 -20.85 34.74
N SER A 389 2.97 -21.89 34.12
CA SER A 389 3.40 -23.30 34.30
C SER A 389 3.12 -24.18 33.07
N SER A 390 3.93 -25.23 32.85
CA SER A 390 3.77 -26.19 31.74
C SER A 390 2.56 -27.12 31.89
N SER A 391 2.14 -27.44 33.12
CA SER A 391 0.90 -28.20 33.36
C SER A 391 -0.35 -27.45 32.90
N SER A 392 -0.29 -26.12 32.80
CA SER A 392 -1.40 -25.31 32.28
C SER A 392 -1.57 -25.45 30.77
N GLU A 393 -0.49 -25.69 30.02
CA GLU A 393 -0.53 -25.82 28.56
C GLU A 393 -1.30 -27.07 28.11
N THR A 394 -0.98 -28.23 28.68
CA THR A 394 -1.67 -29.48 28.36
C THR A 394 -3.17 -29.41 28.70
N ASN A 395 -3.51 -28.73 29.80
CA ASN A 395 -4.90 -28.52 30.18
C ASN A 395 -5.63 -27.60 29.20
N LEU A 396 -5.02 -26.48 28.76
CA LEU A 396 -5.62 -25.61 27.76
C LEU A 396 -5.75 -26.29 26.40
N MET A 397 -4.75 -27.04 25.96
CA MET A 397 -4.84 -27.81 24.72
C MET A 397 -6.00 -28.80 24.77
N LYS A 398 -6.22 -29.45 25.91
CA LYS A 398 -7.36 -30.34 26.12
C LYS A 398 -8.69 -29.59 26.12
N ASP A 399 -8.75 -28.43 26.78
CA ASP A 399 -9.96 -27.62 26.91
C ASP A 399 -10.38 -27.02 25.55
N PHE A 400 -9.43 -26.51 24.76
CA PHE A 400 -9.68 -26.01 23.38
C PHE A 400 -9.79 -27.12 22.34
N GLY A 401 -9.25 -28.31 22.60
CA GLY A 401 -9.27 -29.45 21.69
C GLY A 401 -8.12 -29.46 20.66
N GLY A 402 -7.02 -28.75 20.91
CA GLY A 402 -5.84 -28.75 20.05
C GLY A 402 -4.74 -27.77 20.49
N THR A 403 -3.66 -27.69 19.71
CA THR A 403 -2.52 -26.76 19.90
C THR A 403 -2.80 -25.33 19.38
N SER A 404 -1.88 -24.39 19.63
CA SER A 404 -1.90 -23.02 19.07
C SER A 404 -2.17 -22.99 17.56
N LEU A 405 -3.12 -22.17 17.11
CA LEU A 405 -3.39 -21.99 15.68
C LEU A 405 -2.30 -21.16 15.00
N LEU A 406 -1.72 -20.16 15.67
CA LEU A 406 -0.56 -19.42 15.17
C LEU A 406 0.62 -20.34 14.91
N GLY A 407 0.88 -21.29 15.84
CA GLY A 407 1.95 -22.27 15.70
C GLY A 407 1.74 -23.25 14.54
N ARG A 408 0.50 -23.44 14.08
CA ARG A 408 0.16 -24.28 12.92
C ARG A 408 0.25 -23.55 11.57
N LEU A 409 0.39 -22.22 11.56
CA LEU A 409 0.54 -21.49 10.32
C LEU A 409 1.89 -21.80 9.68
N GLU A 410 1.86 -22.42 8.49
CA GLU A 410 3.06 -22.63 7.69
C GLU A 410 3.49 -21.32 7.03
N VAL A 411 4.19 -20.47 7.79
CA VAL A 411 4.80 -19.25 7.28
C VAL A 411 6.26 -19.53 6.92
N LYS A 412 6.51 -19.83 5.64
CA LYS A 412 7.85 -19.85 5.06
C LYS A 412 8.34 -18.42 4.79
N SER A 413 9.64 -18.18 4.87
CA SER A 413 10.21 -16.90 4.47
C SER A 413 9.91 -16.62 3.00
N LEU A 414 9.55 -15.37 2.67
CA LEU A 414 9.13 -15.03 1.31
C LEU A 414 10.24 -15.27 0.28
N TRP A 415 11.51 -15.19 0.68
CA TRP A 415 12.66 -15.56 -0.16
C TRP A 415 12.71 -17.06 -0.45
N GLN A 416 12.34 -17.91 0.51
CA GLN A 416 12.29 -19.36 0.34
C GLN A 416 11.12 -19.76 -0.56
N LEU A 417 9.96 -19.11 -0.44
CA LEU A 417 8.84 -19.32 -1.36
C LEU A 417 9.21 -18.88 -2.79
N ARG A 418 9.86 -17.70 -2.93
CA ARG A 418 10.35 -17.21 -4.23
C ARG A 418 11.41 -18.13 -4.83
N LEU A 419 12.34 -18.64 -4.01
CA LEU A 419 13.35 -19.61 -4.45
C LEU A 419 12.75 -20.98 -4.74
N GLU A 420 11.81 -21.49 -3.96
CA GLU A 420 11.10 -22.75 -4.22
C GLU A 420 10.25 -22.66 -5.50
N THR A 421 9.58 -21.53 -5.74
CA THR A 421 8.88 -21.25 -7.00
C THR A 421 9.86 -21.17 -8.17
N LEU A 422 10.95 -20.41 -8.05
CA LEU A 422 12.00 -20.35 -9.08
C LEU A 422 12.69 -21.71 -9.32
N ILE A 423 12.85 -22.52 -8.28
CA ILE A 423 13.42 -23.87 -8.36
C ILE A 423 12.42 -24.81 -9.05
N ALA A 424 11.14 -24.76 -8.70
CA ALA A 424 10.09 -25.54 -9.35
C ALA A 424 9.94 -25.17 -10.84
N GLU A 425 9.99 -23.88 -11.16
CA GLU A 425 9.99 -23.35 -12.53
C GLU A 425 11.21 -23.80 -13.35
N ASN A 426 12.38 -23.97 -12.71
CA ASN A 426 13.61 -24.39 -13.37
C ASN A 426 13.86 -25.92 -13.32
N GLN A 427 13.09 -26.68 -12.56
CA GLN A 427 13.17 -28.15 -12.52
C GLN A 427 12.25 -28.84 -13.53
N THR A 428 11.28 -28.12 -14.11
CA THR A 428 10.53 -28.57 -15.28
C THR A 428 11.24 -28.18 -16.57
N VAL A 429 12.26 -28.97 -16.95
CA VAL A 429 12.78 -28.91 -18.31
C VAL A 429 11.76 -29.56 -19.24
N GLY A 430 11.24 -28.75 -20.16
CA GLY A 430 10.43 -29.21 -21.28
C GLY A 430 8.94 -29.21 -21.00
N ASN A 431 8.33 -28.03 -21.03
CA ASN A 431 7.10 -27.86 -21.79
C ASN A 431 7.01 -26.44 -22.32
N GLN A 432 6.53 -26.37 -23.56
CA GLN A 432 6.26 -25.17 -24.33
C GLN A 432 5.68 -24.07 -23.44
N THR A 433 6.17 -22.86 -23.64
CA THR A 433 5.51 -21.63 -23.23
C THR A 433 4.07 -21.67 -23.75
N THR A 434 3.16 -22.20 -22.94
CA THR A 434 1.78 -21.75 -22.95
C THR A 434 1.85 -20.30 -22.50
N GLU A 435 1.83 -19.38 -23.46
CA GLU A 435 1.46 -18.01 -23.21
C GLU A 435 0.21 -18.04 -22.32
N THR A 436 0.36 -17.69 -21.05
CA THR A 436 -0.77 -17.25 -20.25
C THR A 436 -1.38 -16.11 -21.03
N VAL A 437 -2.57 -16.35 -21.58
CA VAL A 437 -3.33 -15.36 -22.32
C VAL A 437 -3.51 -14.15 -21.41
N ARG A 438 -2.67 -13.13 -21.59
CA ARG A 438 -2.77 -11.88 -20.82
C ARG A 438 -4.03 -11.18 -21.31
N ASP A 439 -5.08 -11.21 -20.50
CA ASP A 439 -6.34 -10.52 -20.79
C ASP A 439 -6.27 -9.01 -20.56
N THR A 440 -5.13 -8.48 -20.10
CA THR A 440 -4.88 -7.08 -19.77
C THR A 440 -3.51 -6.63 -20.26
N MET A 441 -3.40 -5.35 -20.65
CA MET A 441 -2.16 -4.70 -21.08
C MET A 441 -2.18 -3.24 -20.60
N LEU A 442 -1.08 -2.76 -20.02
CA LEU A 442 -0.89 -1.36 -19.66
C LEU A 442 -0.08 -0.67 -20.76
N VAL A 443 -0.50 0.54 -21.14
CA VAL A 443 0.16 1.36 -22.16
C VAL A 443 0.19 2.80 -21.65
N TYR A 444 1.23 3.55 -22.00
CA TYR A 444 1.34 4.97 -21.64
C TYR A 444 1.17 5.86 -22.86
N LEU A 445 0.42 6.95 -22.70
CA LEU A 445 0.13 7.88 -23.78
C LEU A 445 0.60 9.29 -23.42
N LEU A 446 1.61 9.77 -24.13
CA LEU A 446 2.19 11.10 -23.97
C LEU A 446 1.34 12.13 -24.73
N ARG A 447 0.72 13.06 -24.00
CA ARG A 447 -0.10 14.16 -24.56
C ARG A 447 0.05 15.43 -23.73
N TYR A 448 0.32 16.55 -24.40
CA TYR A 448 0.38 17.88 -23.77
C TYR A 448 1.29 17.97 -22.53
N GLY A 449 2.45 17.30 -22.56
CA GLY A 449 3.40 17.29 -21.43
C GLY A 449 2.99 16.38 -20.25
N ILE A 450 1.97 15.54 -20.43
CA ILE A 450 1.49 14.58 -19.44
C ILE A 450 1.53 13.18 -20.04
N ILE A 451 1.90 12.19 -19.22
CA ILE A 451 1.81 10.77 -19.54
C ILE A 451 0.53 10.20 -18.93
N VAL A 452 -0.36 9.69 -19.78
CA VAL A 452 -1.65 9.12 -19.38
C VAL A 452 -1.57 7.59 -19.44
N PRO A 453 -1.69 6.88 -18.30
CA PRO A 453 -1.74 5.42 -18.28
C PRO A 453 -3.08 4.91 -18.81
N ILE A 454 -3.05 3.91 -19.69
CA ILE A 454 -4.23 3.32 -20.34
C ILE A 454 -4.20 1.81 -20.16
N LEU A 455 -5.19 1.27 -19.44
CA LEU A 455 -5.38 -0.16 -19.26
C LEU A 455 -6.27 -0.73 -20.35
N LYS A 456 -5.70 -1.54 -21.25
CA LYS A 456 -6.41 -2.28 -22.29
C LYS A 456 -6.79 -3.67 -21.80
N ARG A 457 -7.90 -4.20 -22.33
CA ARG A 457 -8.39 -5.56 -22.07
C ARG A 457 -8.61 -6.30 -23.37
N ARG A 458 -8.41 -7.61 -23.37
CA ARG A 458 -8.71 -8.44 -24.53
C ARG A 458 -10.22 -8.65 -24.62
N LEU A 459 -10.80 -8.35 -25.78
CA LEU A 459 -12.22 -8.54 -26.08
C LEU A 459 -12.47 -9.99 -26.50
N LYS A 460 -13.74 -10.43 -26.45
CA LYS A 460 -14.15 -11.80 -26.80
C LYS A 460 -13.81 -12.21 -28.25
N ASN A 461 -13.63 -11.24 -29.15
CA ASN A 461 -13.20 -11.43 -30.54
C ASN A 461 -11.66 -11.53 -30.69
N GLY A 462 -10.91 -11.49 -29.58
CA GLY A 462 -9.45 -11.56 -29.57
C GLY A 462 -8.74 -10.21 -29.75
N SER A 463 -9.44 -9.13 -30.10
CA SER A 463 -8.86 -7.79 -30.27
C SER A 463 -8.70 -7.05 -28.95
N TRP A 464 -7.76 -6.10 -28.86
CA TRP A 464 -7.64 -5.23 -27.69
C TRP A 464 -8.75 -4.19 -27.64
N SER A 465 -9.24 -3.87 -26.44
CA SER A 465 -10.17 -2.76 -26.23
C SER A 465 -9.47 -1.41 -26.46
N VAL A 466 -10.28 -0.36 -26.65
CA VAL A 466 -9.81 1.03 -26.76
C VAL A 466 -8.98 1.45 -25.53
N GLY A 467 -9.22 0.80 -24.38
CA GLY A 467 -8.51 1.02 -23.13
C GLY A 467 -9.21 2.01 -22.22
N LYS A 468 -8.98 1.87 -20.91
CA LYS A 468 -9.47 2.79 -19.87
C LYS A 468 -8.29 3.64 -19.41
N GLU A 469 -8.39 4.96 -19.56
CA GLU A 469 -7.47 5.89 -18.92
C GLU A 469 -7.55 5.75 -17.40
N LEU A 470 -6.40 5.71 -16.74
CA LEU A 470 -6.28 5.62 -15.29
C LEU A 470 -5.85 6.97 -14.74
N SER A 471 -6.46 7.38 -13.62
CA SER A 471 -5.90 8.43 -12.78
C SER A 471 -4.60 7.97 -12.12
N VAL A 472 -3.77 8.90 -11.65
CA VAL A 472 -2.53 8.56 -10.91
C VAL A 472 -2.81 7.63 -9.72
N ARG A 473 -3.89 7.87 -8.99
CA ARG A 473 -4.31 7.00 -7.88
C ARG A 473 -4.70 5.59 -8.35
N GLU A 474 -5.36 5.48 -9.50
CA GLU A 474 -5.70 4.16 -10.07
C GLU A 474 -4.45 3.43 -10.57
N LEU A 475 -3.48 4.13 -11.16
CA LEU A 475 -2.20 3.55 -11.58
C LEU A 475 -1.39 3.03 -10.39
N ILE A 476 -1.20 3.85 -9.34
CA ILE A 476 -0.43 3.46 -8.14
C ILE A 476 -1.05 2.23 -7.47
N ASN A 477 -2.39 2.17 -7.41
CA ASN A 477 -3.12 1.04 -6.83
C ASN A 477 -3.41 -0.08 -7.83
N LEU A 478 -2.86 -0.02 -9.05
CA LEU A 478 -3.12 -1.02 -10.08
C LEU A 478 -2.38 -2.31 -9.74
N ASP A 479 -3.14 -3.38 -9.53
CA ASP A 479 -2.63 -4.72 -9.23
C ASP A 479 -3.15 -5.68 -10.30
N VAL A 480 -2.41 -5.77 -11.41
CA VAL A 480 -2.73 -6.62 -12.56
C VAL A 480 -1.50 -7.45 -12.96
N PRO A 481 -1.67 -8.70 -13.45
CA PRO A 481 -0.54 -9.57 -13.78
C PRO A 481 0.34 -9.09 -14.95
N CYS A 482 -0.05 -8.01 -15.65
CA CYS A 482 0.64 -7.52 -16.84
C CYS A 482 1.73 -6.48 -16.59
N LEU A 483 2.03 -6.15 -15.33
CA LEU A 483 3.01 -5.11 -14.99
C LEU A 483 4.45 -5.64 -15.09
N ASP A 484 5.31 -4.92 -15.81
CA ASP A 484 6.74 -5.21 -15.88
C ASP A 484 7.56 -4.42 -14.85
N SER A 485 8.89 -4.52 -14.92
CA SER A 485 9.79 -3.81 -14.00
C SER A 485 9.73 -2.28 -14.14
N VAL A 486 9.45 -1.77 -15.33
CA VAL A 486 9.32 -0.32 -15.59
C VAL A 486 8.00 0.19 -15.03
N ASP A 487 6.91 -0.56 -15.22
CA ASP A 487 5.60 -0.27 -14.64
C ASP A 487 5.64 -0.15 -13.12
N GLN A 488 6.32 -1.08 -12.44
CA GLN A 488 6.48 -1.04 -10.98
C GLN A 488 7.32 0.16 -10.53
N ARG A 489 8.42 0.46 -11.24
CA ARG A 489 9.25 1.65 -10.98
C ARG A 489 8.44 2.94 -11.08
N ILE A 490 7.58 3.04 -12.11
CA ILE A 490 6.69 4.19 -12.31
C ILE A 490 5.71 4.31 -11.14
N LYS A 491 5.08 3.20 -10.73
CA LYS A 491 4.12 3.17 -9.61
C LYS A 491 4.77 3.59 -8.28
N GLU A 492 5.98 3.13 -8.00
CA GLU A 492 6.71 3.44 -6.77
C GLU A 492 7.28 4.86 -6.76
N GLY A 493 7.67 5.40 -7.93
CA GLY A 493 8.30 6.71 -8.07
C GLY A 493 7.34 7.89 -8.11
N ILE A 494 6.06 7.68 -8.47
CA ILE A 494 5.06 8.76 -8.52
C ILE A 494 4.43 9.00 -7.14
N PHE A 495 4.36 10.27 -6.71
CA PHE A 495 3.69 10.63 -5.47
C PHE A 495 2.16 10.50 -5.56
N SER A 496 1.53 9.93 -4.53
CA SER A 496 0.08 9.61 -4.52
C SER A 496 -0.86 10.82 -4.54
N TRP A 497 -0.35 12.02 -4.27
CA TRP A 497 -1.11 13.27 -4.32
C TRP A 497 -1.03 14.00 -5.66
N GLU A 498 -0.28 13.45 -6.63
CA GLU A 498 -0.24 14.02 -7.97
C GLU A 498 -1.58 13.88 -8.71
N TYR A 499 -1.89 14.91 -9.49
CA TYR A 499 -3.08 14.90 -10.34
C TYR A 499 -2.80 14.17 -11.67
N SER A 500 -1.60 14.34 -12.22
CA SER A 500 -1.16 13.82 -13.51
C SER A 500 0.30 13.39 -13.46
N VAL A 501 0.73 12.53 -14.39
CA VAL A 501 2.15 12.16 -14.54
C VAL A 501 2.83 13.20 -15.45
N TYR A 502 3.33 14.28 -14.87
CA TYR A 502 4.02 15.34 -15.61
C TYR A 502 5.41 14.91 -16.08
N ILE A 503 5.74 15.13 -17.36
CA ILE A 503 7.07 14.78 -17.88
C ILE A 503 8.18 15.52 -17.13
N GLU A 504 7.93 16.77 -16.75
CA GLU A 504 8.89 17.63 -16.03
C GLU A 504 9.29 17.08 -14.66
N LYS A 505 8.48 16.18 -14.10
CA LYS A 505 8.70 15.60 -12.77
C LYS A 505 9.00 14.11 -12.79
N TYR A 506 8.55 13.37 -13.80
CA TYR A 506 8.54 11.91 -13.77
C TYR A 506 9.12 11.23 -15.00
N LEU A 507 9.54 11.96 -16.04
CA LEU A 507 10.01 11.34 -17.29
C LEU A 507 11.18 10.37 -17.08
N TYR A 508 12.05 10.62 -16.08
CA TYR A 508 13.15 9.72 -15.74
C TYR A 508 12.73 8.31 -15.29
N LEU A 509 11.50 8.14 -14.82
CA LEU A 509 10.97 6.81 -14.44
C LEU A 509 10.67 5.95 -15.67
N PHE A 510 10.48 6.57 -16.83
CA PHE A 510 10.13 5.93 -18.10
C PHE A 510 11.34 5.59 -18.97
N VAL A 511 12.57 5.78 -18.46
CA VAL A 511 13.78 5.34 -19.16
C VAL A 511 13.69 3.83 -19.40
N ASP A 512 13.90 3.45 -20.67
CA ASP A 512 13.80 2.09 -21.21
C ASP A 512 12.36 1.51 -21.26
N CYS A 513 11.33 2.35 -21.20
CA CYS A 513 9.93 1.94 -21.43
C CYS A 513 9.66 1.69 -22.92
N ASP A 514 9.16 0.51 -23.27
CA ASP A 514 8.90 0.09 -24.67
C ASP A 514 7.42 0.25 -25.11
N HIS A 515 6.54 0.66 -24.19
CA HIS A 515 5.09 0.75 -24.41
C HIS A 515 4.53 2.14 -24.06
N ILE A 516 5.30 3.18 -24.37
CA ILE A 516 4.85 4.58 -24.39
C ILE A 516 4.64 5.05 -25.83
N TYR A 517 3.55 5.77 -26.07
CA TYR A 517 3.14 6.24 -27.40
C TYR A 517 2.73 7.71 -27.37
N THR A 518 2.75 8.37 -28.52
CA THR A 518 2.21 9.71 -28.76
C THR A 518 1.29 9.67 -30.00
N GLY A 519 0.50 10.72 -30.22
CA GLY A 519 -0.38 10.82 -31.40
C GLY A 519 -1.86 10.55 -31.11
N SER A 520 -2.63 10.39 -32.20
CA SER A 520 -4.09 10.27 -32.16
C SER A 520 -4.54 8.82 -31.96
N THR A 521 -5.83 8.58 -31.68
CA THR A 521 -6.37 7.22 -31.49
C THR A 521 -6.18 6.28 -32.68
N TYR A 522 -5.94 6.82 -33.88
CA TYR A 522 -5.79 6.04 -35.11
C TYR A 522 -4.35 6.05 -35.66
N ASP A 523 -3.45 6.82 -35.04
CA ASP A 523 -2.06 6.98 -35.46
C ASP A 523 -1.18 7.18 -34.21
N LEU A 524 -0.90 6.06 -33.53
CA LEU A 524 -0.06 6.01 -32.35
C LEU A 524 1.39 5.72 -32.76
N GLN A 525 2.29 6.64 -32.42
CA GLN A 525 3.72 6.50 -32.68
C GLN A 525 4.44 6.14 -31.37
N PRO A 526 5.33 5.14 -31.35
CA PRO A 526 6.10 4.81 -30.16
C PRO A 526 7.02 5.96 -29.77
N VAL A 527 7.21 6.18 -28.47
CA VAL A 527 8.12 7.19 -27.93
C VAL A 527 9.31 6.48 -27.31
N ASN A 528 10.52 6.90 -27.66
CA ASN A 528 11.76 6.44 -27.07
C ASN A 528 12.19 7.40 -25.96
N ILE A 529 12.39 6.87 -24.75
CA ILE A 529 12.93 7.63 -23.61
C ILE A 529 14.17 6.90 -23.13
N HIS A 530 15.32 7.55 -23.25
CA HIS A 530 16.60 6.93 -22.95
C HIS A 530 17.44 7.80 -22.02
N LYS A 531 18.34 7.15 -21.29
CA LYS A 531 19.33 7.85 -20.48
C LYS A 531 20.40 8.45 -21.39
N ASP A 532 20.89 9.63 -21.02
CA ASP A 532 22.01 10.31 -21.67
C ASP A 532 22.90 10.97 -20.59
N ASN A 533 24.20 11.09 -20.87
CA ASN A 533 25.16 11.60 -19.90
C ASN A 533 25.35 13.11 -20.06
N PRO A 534 25.38 13.88 -18.96
CA PRO A 534 25.81 15.27 -19.03
C PRO A 534 27.29 15.30 -19.41
N HIS A 535 27.64 16.16 -20.36
CA HIS A 535 29.02 16.39 -20.76
C HIS A 535 29.33 17.88 -20.88
N LEU A 536 30.60 18.21 -20.71
CA LEU A 536 31.13 19.56 -20.80
C LEU A 536 31.83 19.73 -22.15
N ILE A 537 31.61 20.86 -22.80
CA ILE A 537 32.20 21.18 -24.10
C ILE A 537 33.12 22.39 -23.89
N ILE A 538 34.41 22.23 -24.15
CA ILE A 538 35.43 23.29 -24.04
C ILE A 538 36.16 23.41 -25.37
N ASP A 539 35.89 24.49 -26.11
CA ASP A 539 36.47 24.70 -27.44
C ASP A 539 37.35 25.96 -27.47
N LYS A 540 38.58 25.81 -27.95
CA LYS A 540 39.49 26.90 -28.28
C LYS A 540 39.05 27.54 -29.59
N ARG A 541 38.84 28.85 -29.57
CA ARG A 541 38.45 29.65 -30.73
C ARG A 541 39.67 30.15 -31.49
N SER A 542 39.47 30.58 -32.74
CA SER A 542 40.53 31.11 -33.60
C SER A 542 41.22 32.36 -33.03
N ASN A 543 40.55 33.13 -32.18
CA ASN A 543 41.09 34.32 -31.51
C ASN A 543 41.84 34.00 -30.19
N GLY A 544 42.03 32.71 -29.86
CA GLY A 544 42.70 32.26 -28.63
C GLY A 544 41.81 32.19 -27.39
N SER A 545 40.58 32.71 -27.43
CA SER A 545 39.62 32.55 -26.31
C SER A 545 38.99 31.15 -26.28
N PHE A 546 38.39 30.77 -25.16
CA PHE A 546 37.76 29.46 -24.97
C PHE A 546 36.25 29.61 -24.74
N SER A 547 35.44 28.85 -25.47
CA SER A 547 34.01 28.69 -25.16
C SER A 547 33.76 27.47 -24.31
N VAL A 548 32.95 27.63 -23.27
CA VAL A 548 32.52 26.55 -22.39
C VAL A 548 31.00 26.40 -22.48
N SER A 549 30.52 25.18 -22.72
CA SER A 549 29.09 24.87 -22.78
C SER A 549 28.80 23.43 -22.33
N THR A 550 27.53 23.02 -22.35
CA THR A 550 27.10 21.65 -21.98
C THR A 550 25.88 21.24 -22.83
N ASN A 551 25.64 19.94 -22.95
CA ASN A 551 24.42 19.40 -23.57
C ASN A 551 23.16 19.58 -22.70
N VAL A 552 23.29 19.96 -21.42
CA VAL A 552 22.16 20.24 -20.51
C VAL A 552 22.04 21.74 -20.25
N LYS A 553 21.24 22.45 -21.04
CA LYS A 553 21.15 23.93 -21.02
C LYS A 553 20.69 24.47 -19.66
N GLU A 554 19.86 23.74 -18.94
CA GLU A 554 19.34 24.09 -17.62
C GLU A 554 20.46 24.20 -16.58
N LEU A 555 21.54 23.41 -16.72
CA LEU A 555 22.73 23.52 -15.87
C LEU A 555 23.48 24.85 -16.10
N GLN A 556 23.44 25.41 -17.30
CA GLN A 556 24.02 26.73 -17.58
C GLN A 556 23.29 27.85 -16.83
N LYS A 557 21.98 27.67 -16.60
CA LYS A 557 21.15 28.62 -15.84
C LYS A 557 21.28 28.46 -14.33
N GLY A 558 22.06 27.48 -13.85
CA GLY A 558 22.23 27.19 -12.43
C GLY A 558 21.01 26.51 -11.79
N GLU A 559 20.11 25.94 -12.59
CA GLU A 559 18.95 25.21 -12.07
C GLU A 559 19.39 23.90 -11.39
N LYS A 560 18.73 23.55 -10.28
CA LYS A 560 18.95 22.28 -9.59
C LYS A 560 17.66 21.48 -9.57
N SER A 561 17.70 20.31 -10.22
CA SER A 561 16.61 19.35 -10.27
C SER A 561 17.14 17.96 -9.91
N SER A 562 16.26 16.96 -9.78
CA SER A 562 16.66 15.55 -9.63
C SER A 562 17.06 14.92 -10.97
N PHE A 563 16.54 15.47 -12.07
CA PHE A 563 16.88 15.10 -13.44
C PHE A 563 16.59 16.29 -14.37
N PHE A 564 17.14 16.23 -15.58
CA PHE A 564 16.78 17.10 -16.69
C PHE A 564 16.40 16.25 -17.90
N TYR A 565 15.70 16.84 -18.86
CA TYR A 565 15.41 16.14 -20.10
C TYR A 565 15.48 17.09 -21.30
N LYS A 566 15.82 16.52 -22.45
CA LYS A 566 15.78 17.22 -23.74
C LYS A 566 14.84 16.46 -24.67
N LYS A 567 13.88 17.19 -25.22
CA LYS A 567 13.02 16.70 -26.31
C LYS A 567 13.82 16.77 -27.61
N ASN A 568 14.30 15.63 -28.11
CA ASN A 568 15.05 15.55 -29.36
C ASN A 568 14.10 15.61 -30.56
N SER A 569 12.96 14.93 -30.46
CA SER A 569 11.85 14.95 -31.43
C SER A 569 10.51 14.79 -30.71
N GLU A 570 9.40 14.66 -31.45
CA GLU A 570 8.09 14.32 -30.85
C GLU A 570 8.06 12.90 -30.23
N THR A 571 8.97 12.03 -30.67
CA THR A 571 9.04 10.61 -30.29
C THR A 571 10.37 10.21 -29.64
N ASP A 572 11.26 11.15 -29.33
CA ASP A 572 12.57 10.85 -28.75
C ASP A 572 12.96 11.86 -27.67
N TYR A 573 13.28 11.35 -26.48
CA TYR A 573 13.63 12.14 -25.29
C TYR A 573 14.91 11.61 -24.62
N SER A 574 15.91 12.49 -24.45
CA SER A 574 17.08 12.23 -23.61
C SER A 574 16.79 12.64 -22.17
N VAL A 575 17.10 11.77 -21.21
CA VAL A 575 17.03 12.06 -19.76
C VAL A 575 18.44 12.10 -19.16
N PHE A 576 18.76 13.20 -18.48
CA PHE A 576 20.03 13.44 -17.80
C PHE A 576 19.86 13.38 -16.29
N THR A 577 20.75 12.66 -15.59
CA THR A 577 20.76 12.57 -14.11
C THR A 577 22.13 12.97 -13.57
N PRO A 578 22.45 14.28 -13.52
CA PRO A 578 23.78 14.73 -13.13
C PRO A 578 24.11 14.37 -11.68
N SER A 579 25.34 13.94 -11.44
CA SER A 579 25.89 13.71 -10.10
C SER A 579 26.10 15.02 -9.34
N GLU A 580 26.22 14.96 -8.01
CA GLU A 580 26.54 16.15 -7.20
C GLU A 580 27.86 16.82 -7.65
N PHE A 581 28.83 16.00 -8.09
CA PHE A 581 30.09 16.48 -8.63
C PHE A 581 29.88 17.28 -9.92
N GLU A 582 29.06 16.76 -10.84
CA GLU A 582 28.74 17.44 -12.10
C GLU A 582 27.98 18.73 -11.85
N TYR A 583 26.96 18.72 -10.98
CA TYR A 583 26.25 19.95 -10.59
C TYR A 583 27.21 21.03 -10.09
N LYS A 584 28.11 20.67 -9.16
CA LYS A 584 29.07 21.62 -8.60
C LYS A 584 30.04 22.12 -9.67
N THR A 585 30.60 21.22 -10.45
CA THR A 585 31.63 21.55 -11.45
C THR A 585 31.04 22.40 -12.58
N TYR A 586 29.88 22.02 -13.09
CA TYR A 586 29.23 22.67 -14.23
C TYR A 586 28.75 24.06 -13.83
N LYS A 587 28.17 24.22 -12.63
CA LYS A 587 27.76 25.52 -12.11
C LYS A 587 28.91 26.54 -12.07
N GLU A 588 30.08 26.12 -11.59
CA GLU A 588 31.23 27.03 -11.46
C GLU A 588 31.85 27.36 -12.82
N ILE A 589 32.05 26.35 -13.69
CA ILE A 589 32.69 26.59 -14.99
C ILE A 589 31.77 27.30 -15.99
N LEU A 590 30.45 27.03 -15.96
CA LEU A 590 29.47 27.63 -16.85
C LEU A 590 29.01 29.02 -16.39
N ALA A 591 29.46 29.50 -15.21
CA ALA A 591 29.21 30.87 -14.77
C ALA A 591 29.81 31.91 -15.72
N GLN A 592 30.78 31.51 -16.55
CA GLN A 592 31.37 32.32 -17.61
C GLN A 592 31.40 31.50 -18.90
N GLU A 593 30.68 31.96 -19.93
CA GLU A 593 30.60 31.24 -21.22
C GLU A 593 31.89 31.33 -22.05
N ILE A 594 32.66 32.41 -21.86
CA ILE A 594 33.85 32.72 -22.64
C ILE A 594 35.01 33.05 -21.71
N TYR A 595 36.07 32.23 -21.75
CA TYR A 595 37.31 32.47 -21.02
C TYR A 595 38.36 33.11 -21.95
N PRO A 596 39.20 34.03 -21.44
CA PRO A 596 40.23 34.67 -22.24
C PRO A 596 41.42 33.72 -22.48
N ALA A 597 42.33 34.09 -23.39
CA ALA A 597 43.44 33.21 -23.82
C ALA A 597 44.38 32.82 -22.66
N GLU A 598 44.54 33.69 -21.67
CA GLU A 598 45.37 33.46 -20.49
C GLU A 598 44.86 32.30 -19.61
N ALA A 599 43.59 31.89 -19.77
CA ALA A 599 42.99 30.79 -19.02
C ALA A 599 43.45 29.39 -19.50
N GLU A 600 44.17 29.30 -20.63
CA GLU A 600 44.55 28.03 -21.26
C GLU A 600 45.20 27.03 -20.30
N THR A 601 46.20 27.48 -19.52
CA THR A 601 46.93 26.60 -18.59
C THR A 601 46.01 26.04 -17.50
N LEU A 602 45.09 26.86 -16.98
CA LEU A 602 44.15 26.45 -15.93
C LEU A 602 43.04 25.55 -16.49
N LEU A 603 42.56 25.81 -17.71
CA LEU A 603 41.57 24.97 -18.37
C LEU A 603 42.13 23.59 -18.70
N VAL A 604 43.38 23.49 -19.17
CA VAL A 604 44.06 22.20 -19.38
C VAL A 604 44.19 21.42 -18.07
N GLN A 605 44.57 22.08 -16.97
CA GLN A 605 44.63 21.43 -15.64
C GLN A 605 43.25 20.95 -15.18
N LEU A 606 42.21 21.78 -15.36
CA LEU A 606 40.84 21.43 -15.03
C LEU A 606 40.36 20.21 -15.81
N ILE A 607 40.57 20.21 -17.13
CA ILE A 607 40.24 19.10 -18.03
C ILE A 607 40.89 17.81 -17.55
N LYS A 608 42.18 17.84 -17.20
CA LYS A 608 42.92 16.67 -16.67
C LYS A 608 42.40 16.22 -15.30
N ALA A 609 42.06 17.15 -14.42
CA ALA A 609 41.58 16.85 -13.07
C ALA A 609 40.17 16.25 -13.07
N VAL A 610 39.28 16.80 -13.89
CA VAL A 610 37.85 16.48 -13.96
C VAL A 610 37.57 15.33 -14.93
N GLY A 611 38.35 15.19 -16.00
CA GLY A 611 38.21 14.11 -16.98
C GLY A 611 38.20 12.74 -16.32
N GLY A 612 37.26 11.88 -16.71
CA GLY A 612 36.99 10.58 -16.06
C GLY A 612 35.87 10.62 -15.02
N LYS A 613 35.64 11.75 -14.35
CA LYS A 613 34.45 11.94 -13.49
C LYS A 613 33.23 12.48 -14.24
N THR A 614 33.47 13.08 -15.40
CA THR A 614 32.45 13.54 -16.36
C THR A 614 33.07 13.53 -17.75
N GLU A 615 32.24 13.40 -18.77
CA GLU A 615 32.68 13.43 -20.17
C GLU A 615 33.01 14.87 -20.58
N ILE A 616 34.18 15.06 -21.21
CA ILE A 616 34.62 16.37 -21.69
C ILE A 616 34.92 16.28 -23.19
N HIS A 617 34.24 17.11 -23.97
CA HIS A 617 34.44 17.28 -25.39
C HIS A 617 35.30 18.52 -25.63
N SER A 618 36.37 18.40 -26.42
CA SER A 618 37.24 19.53 -26.72
C SER A 618 37.87 19.43 -28.11
N ASN A 619 38.29 20.56 -28.65
CA ASN A 619 39.12 20.64 -29.85
C ASN A 619 40.62 20.84 -29.55
N MET A 620 41.02 20.88 -28.28
CA MET A 620 42.40 21.12 -27.81
C MET A 620 43.26 19.85 -27.85
N VAL A 621 43.53 19.34 -29.06
CA VAL A 621 44.23 18.05 -29.23
C VAL A 621 45.68 18.13 -28.73
N ALA A 622 46.43 19.12 -29.19
CA ALA A 622 47.89 19.23 -28.98
C ALA A 622 48.24 19.60 -27.53
N GLU A 623 47.36 20.33 -26.85
CA GLU A 623 47.55 20.80 -25.48
C GLU A 623 47.32 19.69 -24.42
N LEU A 624 46.83 18.52 -24.86
CA LEU A 624 46.46 17.38 -24.01
C LEU A 624 47.28 16.11 -24.27
N ASP A 625 48.40 16.21 -24.99
CA ASP A 625 49.25 15.08 -25.43
C ASP A 625 49.81 14.19 -24.29
N ASP A 626 49.80 14.66 -23.04
CA ASP A 626 50.20 13.86 -21.86
C ASP A 626 49.19 12.74 -21.51
N LEU A 627 47.97 12.79 -22.05
CA LEU A 627 46.95 11.75 -21.85
C LEU A 627 47.17 10.59 -22.84
N GLN A 628 46.86 9.36 -22.42
CA GLN A 628 46.94 8.21 -23.33
C GLN A 628 45.96 8.40 -24.49
N ARG A 629 46.50 8.58 -25.69
CA ARG A 629 45.75 8.78 -26.92
C ARG A 629 45.29 7.45 -27.51
N VAL A 630 44.00 7.38 -27.87
CA VAL A 630 43.39 6.25 -28.57
C VAL A 630 42.67 6.78 -29.81
N ASP A 631 43.15 6.42 -30.99
CA ASP A 631 42.48 6.80 -32.23
C ASP A 631 41.21 5.95 -32.43
N VAL A 632 40.09 6.63 -32.66
CA VAL A 632 38.78 6.00 -32.86
C VAL A 632 38.66 5.53 -34.30
N GLN A 633 38.28 4.26 -34.49
CA GLN A 633 38.04 3.72 -35.82
C GLN A 633 36.85 4.47 -36.47
N PRO A 634 37.01 5.05 -37.67
CA PRO A 634 35.97 5.88 -38.30
C PRO A 634 34.79 5.08 -38.87
N CYS A 635 34.75 3.76 -38.66
CA CYS A 635 33.74 2.87 -39.21
C CYS A 635 32.34 3.22 -38.68
N ILE A 636 31.36 3.32 -39.57
CA ILE A 636 29.98 3.70 -39.23
C ILE A 636 29.20 2.45 -38.86
N THR A 637 28.65 2.42 -37.66
CA THR A 637 27.67 1.41 -37.24
C THR A 637 26.28 1.82 -37.72
N LEU A 638 25.68 0.95 -38.52
CA LEU A 638 24.32 1.04 -39.03
C LEU A 638 23.43 0.13 -38.19
N ARG A 639 22.61 0.72 -37.32
CA ARG A 639 21.67 -0.02 -36.49
C ARG A 639 20.35 -0.20 -37.22
N VAL A 640 19.90 -1.45 -37.28
CA VAL A 640 18.68 -1.85 -37.97
C VAL A 640 17.60 -2.24 -36.96
N VAL A 641 16.43 -1.66 -37.13
CA VAL A 641 15.20 -2.03 -36.42
C VAL A 641 14.13 -2.40 -37.45
N SER A 642 13.55 -3.59 -37.33
CA SER A 642 12.43 -4.00 -38.18
C SER A 642 11.17 -3.25 -37.77
N THR A 643 10.44 -2.68 -38.72
CA THR A 643 9.15 -2.02 -38.46
C THR A 643 7.98 -2.89 -38.95
N THR A 644 6.75 -2.46 -38.63
CA THR A 644 5.54 -2.96 -39.30
C THR A 644 5.61 -2.68 -40.79
N ASN A 645 5.07 -3.57 -41.63
CA ASN A 645 4.97 -3.46 -43.10
C ASN A 645 6.25 -3.73 -43.91
N ASN A 646 7.12 -4.64 -43.45
CA ASN A 646 8.33 -5.06 -44.18
C ASN A 646 9.30 -3.90 -44.52
N CYS A 647 9.39 -2.92 -43.62
CA CYS A 647 10.37 -1.85 -43.70
C CYS A 647 11.38 -1.96 -42.54
N PHE A 648 12.51 -1.29 -42.71
CA PHE A 648 13.63 -1.30 -41.78
C PHE A 648 14.04 0.15 -41.48
N GLN A 649 14.04 0.51 -40.21
CA GLN A 649 14.62 1.77 -39.76
C GLN A 649 16.12 1.60 -39.58
N LEU A 650 16.87 2.52 -40.17
CA LEU A 650 18.32 2.55 -40.15
C LEU A 650 18.78 3.83 -39.45
N THR A 651 19.61 3.70 -38.40
CA THR A 651 20.33 4.83 -37.79
C THR A 651 21.84 4.68 -37.96
N ALA A 652 22.56 5.80 -38.08
CA ALA A 652 24.02 5.81 -38.27
C ALA A 652 24.72 6.44 -37.06
N LEU A 653 25.70 5.73 -36.51
CA LEU A 653 26.50 6.16 -35.37
C LEU A 653 27.94 5.64 -35.49
N VAL A 654 28.89 6.35 -34.90
CA VAL A 654 30.26 5.86 -34.67
C VAL A 654 30.35 5.42 -33.22
N ARG A 655 30.46 4.10 -32.98
CA ARG A 655 30.53 3.52 -31.63
C ARG A 655 31.97 3.49 -31.15
N ILE A 656 32.19 4.00 -29.93
CA ILE A 656 33.47 3.83 -29.21
C ILE A 656 33.30 2.78 -28.12
N SER A 657 32.20 2.85 -27.37
CA SER A 657 31.81 1.89 -26.33
C SER A 657 30.28 1.81 -26.28
N ASP A 658 29.74 0.89 -25.47
CA ASP A 658 28.29 0.72 -25.31
C ASP A 658 27.60 2.01 -24.81
N SER A 659 28.31 2.85 -24.06
CA SER A 659 27.80 4.11 -23.52
C SER A 659 28.20 5.35 -24.31
N LEU A 660 29.17 5.26 -25.24
CA LEU A 660 29.73 6.41 -25.94
C LEU A 660 29.66 6.22 -27.47
N SER A 661 28.77 6.98 -28.10
CA SER A 661 28.53 6.96 -29.54
C SER A 661 28.37 8.37 -30.09
N PHE A 662 28.77 8.58 -31.34
CA PHE A 662 28.73 9.89 -31.98
C PHE A 662 28.02 9.88 -33.32
N VAL A 663 27.48 11.04 -33.69
CA VAL A 663 26.99 11.27 -35.06
C VAL A 663 28.19 11.31 -36.01
N PRO A 664 28.19 10.51 -37.10
CA PRO A 664 29.31 10.47 -38.03
C PRO A 664 29.65 11.85 -38.58
N GLY A 665 30.92 12.25 -38.48
CA GLY A 665 31.43 13.49 -39.06
C GLY A 665 31.04 14.78 -38.33
N LYS A 666 30.38 14.69 -37.17
CA LYS A 666 29.91 15.83 -36.37
C LYS A 666 30.41 15.81 -34.93
N GLY A 667 30.44 16.99 -34.32
CA GLY A 667 30.91 17.18 -32.94
C GLY A 667 32.42 17.39 -32.85
N ASN A 668 32.97 17.19 -31.65
CA ASN A 668 34.37 17.45 -31.38
C ASN A 668 35.28 16.32 -31.86
N VAL A 669 36.50 16.72 -32.26
CA VAL A 669 37.56 15.81 -32.70
C VAL A 669 38.08 14.99 -31.53
N THR A 670 38.07 15.55 -30.30
CA THR A 670 38.53 14.84 -29.11
C THR A 670 37.51 14.79 -28.01
N THR A 671 37.44 13.63 -27.36
CA THR A 671 36.63 13.37 -26.18
C THR A 671 37.50 12.72 -25.11
N ILE A 672 37.37 13.19 -23.87
CA ILE A 672 38.07 12.64 -22.71
C ILE A 672 37.06 11.88 -21.88
N ALA A 673 37.32 10.59 -21.71
CA ALA A 673 36.45 9.67 -20.99
C ALA A 673 37.30 8.67 -20.19
N GLU A 674 36.63 7.91 -19.32
CA GLU A 674 37.23 6.77 -18.62
C GLU A 674 36.99 5.50 -19.44
N GLN A 675 38.07 4.79 -19.78
CA GLN A 675 38.02 3.48 -20.41
C GLN A 675 38.92 2.52 -19.60
N GLU A 676 38.37 1.38 -19.18
CA GLU A 676 39.07 0.39 -18.34
C GLU A 676 39.75 1.02 -17.08
N HIS A 677 39.07 1.95 -16.41
CA HIS A 677 39.58 2.68 -15.23
C HIS A 677 40.81 3.58 -15.50
N LYS A 678 41.08 3.92 -16.77
CA LYS A 678 42.11 4.87 -17.18
C LYS A 678 41.49 6.05 -17.91
N LYS A 679 42.02 7.25 -17.66
CA LYS A 679 41.65 8.46 -18.41
C LYS A 679 42.33 8.41 -19.78
N VAL A 680 41.54 8.39 -20.84
CA VAL A 680 42.03 8.33 -22.22
C VAL A 680 41.51 9.51 -23.04
N GLN A 681 42.31 9.95 -24.00
CA GLN A 681 41.91 10.92 -25.02
C GLN A 681 41.52 10.17 -26.29
N LEU A 682 40.22 10.16 -26.58
CA LEU A 682 39.65 9.54 -27.77
C LEU A 682 39.72 10.53 -28.93
N VAL A 683 40.39 10.18 -30.02
CA VAL A 683 40.61 11.07 -31.16
C VAL A 683 39.90 10.53 -32.40
N ARG A 684 38.91 11.28 -32.89
CA ARG A 684 38.07 10.91 -34.03
C ARG A 684 38.60 11.46 -35.34
N ASN A 685 38.42 10.71 -36.43
CA ASN A 685 38.72 11.17 -37.78
C ASN A 685 37.45 11.65 -38.50
N LEU A 686 37.00 12.87 -38.16
CA LEU A 686 35.78 13.45 -38.72
C LEU A 686 35.81 13.61 -40.25
N LYS A 687 37.00 13.67 -40.87
CA LYS A 687 37.12 13.70 -42.33
C LYS A 687 36.75 12.35 -42.91
N LYS A 688 37.39 11.27 -42.45
CA LYS A 688 37.08 9.90 -42.89
C LYS A 688 35.64 9.50 -42.59
N GLU A 689 35.10 9.87 -41.44
CA GLU A 689 33.69 9.60 -41.11
C GLU A 689 32.72 10.27 -42.10
N ARG A 690 33.03 11.50 -42.56
CA ARG A 690 32.25 12.18 -43.61
C ARG A 690 32.39 11.50 -44.97
N ASP A 691 33.59 11.05 -45.31
CA ASP A 691 33.84 10.32 -46.54
C ASP A 691 33.07 8.98 -46.56
N TYR A 692 33.02 8.26 -45.43
CA TYR A 692 32.25 7.03 -45.27
C TYR A 692 30.74 7.26 -45.32
N LEU A 693 30.24 8.32 -44.67
CA LEU A 693 28.83 8.67 -44.76
C LEU A 693 28.44 9.05 -46.21
N LYS A 694 29.35 9.66 -46.98
CA LYS A 694 29.15 9.93 -48.41
C LYS A 694 29.03 8.64 -49.22
N ALA A 695 29.93 7.68 -49.00
CA ALA A 695 29.87 6.37 -49.67
C ALA A 695 28.58 5.61 -49.36
N ILE A 696 28.10 5.66 -48.11
CA ILE A 696 26.79 5.08 -47.74
C ILE A 696 25.65 5.76 -48.50
N ASN A 697 25.67 7.08 -48.64
CA ASN A 697 24.66 7.80 -49.41
C ASN A 697 24.70 7.45 -50.91
N GLU A 698 25.89 7.31 -51.48
CA GLU A 698 26.07 6.87 -52.88
C GLU A 698 25.45 5.48 -53.09
N SER A 699 25.67 4.54 -52.16
CA SER A 699 25.02 3.22 -52.21
C SER A 699 23.50 3.28 -52.07
N LEU A 700 22.97 4.17 -51.21
CA LEU A 700 21.53 4.37 -51.08
C LEU A 700 20.90 4.93 -52.38
N ILE A 701 21.66 5.70 -53.17
CA ILE A 701 21.25 6.14 -54.51
C ILE A 701 21.30 4.95 -55.50
N GLU A 702 22.36 4.13 -55.46
CA GLU A 702 22.50 2.94 -56.33
C GLU A 702 21.37 1.92 -56.15
N VAL A 703 20.85 1.76 -54.93
CA VAL A 703 19.69 0.89 -54.65
C VAL A 703 18.34 1.59 -54.88
N GLU A 704 18.34 2.74 -55.57
CA GLU A 704 17.15 3.53 -55.92
C GLU A 704 16.32 3.98 -54.69
N PHE A 705 16.97 4.13 -53.52
CA PHE A 705 16.29 4.65 -52.32
C PHE A 705 16.31 6.19 -52.27
N PHE A 706 17.41 6.81 -52.70
CA PHE A 706 17.54 8.25 -52.83
C PHE A 706 17.66 8.67 -54.29
N ASP A 707 17.08 9.81 -54.63
CA ASP A 707 17.32 10.47 -55.92
C ASP A 707 18.71 11.14 -55.95
N GLU A 708 19.24 11.36 -57.16
CA GLU A 708 20.50 12.10 -57.32
C GLU A 708 20.40 13.51 -56.70
N GLY A 709 21.22 13.77 -55.69
CA GLY A 709 21.26 15.05 -54.95
C GLY A 709 20.59 14.99 -53.57
N GLU A 710 19.83 13.94 -53.27
CA GLU A 710 19.39 13.65 -51.91
C GLU A 710 20.52 13.01 -51.09
N ALA A 711 20.56 13.33 -49.79
CA ALA A 711 21.56 12.76 -48.89
C ALA A 711 21.07 12.76 -47.45
N TRP A 712 21.24 11.62 -46.80
CA TRP A 712 21.06 11.46 -45.36
C TRP A 712 22.15 12.22 -44.59
N LYS A 713 21.71 13.21 -43.81
CA LYS A 713 22.56 14.08 -42.98
C LYS A 713 22.09 14.03 -41.52
N PRO A 714 22.36 12.93 -40.79
CA PRO A 714 21.91 12.78 -39.41
C PRO A 714 22.43 13.94 -38.54
N GLN A 715 21.53 14.55 -37.78
CA GLN A 715 21.81 15.56 -36.76
C GLN A 715 21.93 14.92 -35.36
N SER A 716 21.27 13.77 -35.17
CA SER A 716 21.32 12.92 -33.97
C SER A 716 21.71 11.48 -34.32
N ILE A 717 22.20 10.72 -33.33
CA ILE A 717 22.45 9.27 -33.44
C ILE A 717 21.15 8.45 -33.55
N THR A 718 20.01 9.09 -33.24
CA THR A 718 18.65 8.52 -33.32
C THR A 718 17.94 8.89 -34.62
N ASP A 719 18.51 9.79 -35.44
CA ASP A 719 17.91 10.17 -36.72
C ASP A 719 17.94 8.96 -37.66
N SER A 720 16.77 8.50 -38.08
CA SER A 720 16.62 7.29 -38.90
C SER A 720 16.08 7.58 -40.29
N ILE A 721 16.41 6.69 -41.22
CA ILE A 721 15.74 6.55 -42.51
C ILE A 721 14.99 5.22 -42.55
N THR A 722 13.86 5.15 -43.24
CA THR A 722 13.04 3.93 -43.32
C THR A 722 13.13 3.32 -44.71
N LEU A 723 13.81 2.18 -44.83
CA LEU A 723 14.01 1.47 -46.08
C LEU A 723 12.96 0.36 -46.25
N PRO A 724 12.29 0.25 -47.41
CA PRO A 724 11.50 -0.93 -47.74
C PRO A 724 12.39 -2.17 -47.99
N ILE A 725 11.82 -3.37 -47.85
CA ILE A 725 12.57 -4.63 -47.99
C ILE A 725 13.31 -4.78 -49.33
N HIS A 726 12.78 -4.23 -50.42
CA HIS A 726 13.38 -4.37 -51.76
C HIS A 726 14.68 -3.56 -51.92
N THR A 727 14.83 -2.41 -51.27
CA THR A 727 16.08 -1.64 -51.24
C THR A 727 17.02 -2.11 -50.13
N MET A 728 16.48 -2.64 -49.03
CA MET A 728 17.27 -3.12 -47.91
C MET A 728 18.16 -4.32 -48.27
N LEU A 729 17.65 -5.29 -49.04
CA LEU A 729 18.42 -6.48 -49.43
C LEU A 729 19.71 -6.15 -50.22
N PRO A 730 19.67 -5.38 -51.33
CA PRO A 730 20.89 -5.00 -52.04
C PRO A 730 21.78 -4.09 -51.18
N PHE A 731 21.22 -3.24 -50.32
CA PHE A 731 22.00 -2.41 -49.40
C PHE A 731 22.75 -3.22 -48.35
N ILE A 732 22.15 -4.29 -47.79
CA ILE A 732 22.84 -5.24 -46.90
C ILE A 732 24.02 -5.89 -47.62
N GLN A 733 23.85 -6.27 -48.89
CA GLN A 733 24.92 -6.86 -49.68
C GLN A 733 26.08 -5.88 -49.87
N TRP A 734 25.78 -4.62 -50.20
CA TRP A 734 26.79 -3.56 -50.28
C TRP A 734 27.54 -3.36 -48.96
N CYS A 735 26.82 -3.30 -47.83
CA CYS A 735 27.43 -3.16 -46.50
C CYS A 735 28.33 -4.36 -46.15
N LYS A 736 27.96 -5.57 -46.59
CA LYS A 736 28.75 -6.78 -46.38
C LYS A 736 30.07 -6.76 -47.16
N GLU A 737 30.09 -6.09 -48.32
CA GLU A 737 31.25 -5.93 -49.19
C GLU A 737 32.17 -4.78 -48.74
N HIS A 738 31.62 -3.76 -48.05
CA HIS A 738 32.33 -2.55 -47.61
C HIS A 738 32.49 -2.45 -46.09
N ARG A 739 32.98 -3.52 -45.44
CA ARG A 739 33.07 -3.64 -43.97
C ARG A 739 34.03 -2.63 -43.32
N GLU A 740 34.94 -2.07 -44.10
CA GLU A 740 35.85 -1.01 -43.67
C GLU A 740 35.13 0.35 -43.53
N ILE A 741 34.01 0.54 -44.25
CA ILE A 741 33.19 1.75 -44.23
C ILE A 741 32.12 1.65 -43.15
N CYS A 742 31.38 0.54 -43.14
CA CYS A 742 30.28 0.34 -42.21
C CYS A 742 30.16 -1.09 -41.68
N ILE A 743 29.56 -1.20 -40.50
CA ILE A 743 29.10 -2.46 -39.91
C ILE A 743 27.61 -2.36 -39.63
N MET A 744 26.90 -3.48 -39.79
CA MET A 744 25.47 -3.56 -39.50
C MET A 744 25.23 -4.31 -38.19
N GLU A 745 24.33 -3.77 -37.36
CA GLU A 745 23.84 -4.44 -36.17
C GLU A 745 22.31 -4.54 -36.16
N TRP A 746 21.79 -5.66 -35.67
CA TRP A 746 20.37 -5.92 -35.54
C TRP A 746 19.95 -5.77 -34.08
N ALA A 747 18.86 -5.04 -33.82
CA ALA A 747 18.32 -4.93 -32.48
C ALA A 747 17.82 -6.31 -31.98
N GLU A 748 18.31 -6.72 -30.81
CA GLU A 748 17.96 -8.00 -30.18
C GLU A 748 16.44 -8.14 -29.99
N GLY A 749 15.89 -9.33 -30.27
CA GLY A 749 14.45 -9.60 -30.18
C GLY A 749 13.59 -9.18 -31.39
N SER A 750 14.18 -8.53 -32.41
CA SER A 750 13.45 -8.14 -33.63
C SER A 750 13.18 -9.35 -34.54
N LYS A 751 11.92 -9.79 -34.66
CA LYS A 751 11.53 -10.90 -35.54
C LYS A 751 11.44 -10.43 -37.00
N ILE A 752 12.29 -10.98 -37.87
CA ILE A 752 12.19 -10.80 -39.33
C ILE A 752 11.13 -11.77 -39.88
N LYS A 753 10.08 -11.24 -40.52
CA LYS A 753 9.09 -12.06 -41.23
C LYS A 753 9.44 -12.09 -42.71
N TYR A 754 9.84 -13.25 -43.21
CA TYR A 754 10.11 -13.48 -44.62
C TYR A 754 9.02 -14.37 -45.21
N TYR A 755 8.46 -13.97 -46.35
CA TYR A 755 7.59 -14.82 -47.16
C TYR A 755 8.33 -15.11 -48.48
N PRO A 756 8.53 -16.40 -48.84
CA PRO A 756 9.13 -16.75 -50.12
C PRO A 756 8.27 -16.23 -51.29
N GLY A 757 8.91 -15.92 -52.42
CA GLY A 757 8.22 -15.46 -53.62
C GLY A 757 7.19 -16.48 -54.10
N ILE A 758 5.95 -16.04 -54.29
CA ILE A 758 4.82 -16.90 -54.67
C ILE A 758 4.75 -16.96 -56.20
N SER A 759 4.79 -18.17 -56.77
CA SER A 759 4.51 -18.38 -58.19
C SER A 759 3.00 -18.33 -58.45
N SER A 760 2.56 -17.63 -59.50
CA SER A 760 1.15 -17.57 -59.91
C SER A 760 0.54 -18.96 -60.18
N ASN A 761 1.37 -19.97 -60.45
CA ASN A 761 0.94 -21.33 -60.73
C ASN A 761 0.48 -22.11 -59.48
N ALA A 762 0.74 -21.59 -58.28
CA ALA A 762 0.33 -22.19 -57.00
C ALA A 762 -1.07 -21.73 -56.53
N ALA A 763 -1.77 -20.91 -57.33
CA ALA A 763 -3.08 -20.38 -57.00
C ALA A 763 -4.22 -21.26 -57.53
N HIS A 764 -5.04 -21.78 -56.61
CA HIS A 764 -6.28 -22.48 -56.94
C HIS A 764 -7.46 -21.54 -56.70
N ILE A 765 -8.08 -21.04 -57.78
CA ILE A 765 -9.21 -20.10 -57.71
C ILE A 765 -10.46 -20.76 -58.28
N SER A 766 -11.55 -20.68 -57.54
CA SER A 766 -12.86 -21.24 -57.89
C SER A 766 -13.96 -20.17 -57.83
N PHE A 767 -14.91 -20.27 -58.75
CA PHE A 767 -16.03 -19.33 -58.87
C PHE A 767 -17.34 -20.05 -58.55
N LYS A 768 -18.12 -19.52 -57.61
CA LYS A 768 -19.46 -20.01 -57.30
C LYS A 768 -20.48 -18.89 -57.47
N SER A 769 -21.61 -19.21 -58.12
CA SER A 769 -22.73 -18.29 -58.30
C SER A 769 -23.79 -18.57 -57.22
N LYS A 770 -24.17 -17.53 -56.46
CA LYS A 770 -25.29 -17.60 -55.50
C LYS A 770 -26.05 -16.29 -55.50
N ASN A 771 -27.37 -16.36 -55.72
CA ASN A 771 -28.28 -15.19 -55.78
C ASN A 771 -27.84 -14.08 -56.77
N ASN A 772 -27.45 -14.44 -58.00
CA ASN A 772 -26.93 -13.49 -59.01
C ASN A 772 -25.65 -12.73 -58.60
N TRP A 773 -24.95 -13.18 -57.55
CA TRP A 773 -23.63 -12.69 -57.17
C TRP A 773 -22.59 -13.79 -57.38
N PHE A 774 -21.40 -13.39 -57.86
CA PHE A 774 -20.24 -14.27 -57.98
C PHE A 774 -19.44 -14.20 -56.69
N GLU A 775 -19.25 -15.35 -56.05
CA GLU A 775 -18.37 -15.55 -54.91
C GLU A 775 -17.07 -16.19 -55.43
N VAL A 776 -15.94 -15.51 -55.19
CA VAL A 776 -14.61 -15.96 -55.60
C VAL A 776 -13.93 -16.52 -54.36
N GLU A 777 -13.69 -17.83 -54.36
CA GLU A 777 -12.93 -18.53 -53.31
C GLU A 777 -11.67 -19.10 -53.93
N GLY A 778 -10.52 -18.86 -53.32
CA GLY A 778 -9.28 -19.48 -53.76
C GLY A 778 -8.27 -19.60 -52.64
N ASP A 779 -7.31 -20.48 -52.83
CA ASP A 779 -6.24 -20.80 -51.91
C ASP A 779 -4.91 -20.86 -52.65
N ILE A 780 -3.83 -20.45 -51.99
CA ILE A 780 -2.47 -20.43 -52.51
C ILE A 780 -1.57 -21.19 -51.55
N GLU A 781 -0.86 -22.19 -52.05
CA GLU A 781 0.17 -22.88 -51.30
C GLU A 781 1.49 -22.11 -51.37
N ILE A 782 1.99 -21.67 -50.21
CA ILE A 782 3.21 -20.86 -50.07
C ILE A 782 4.43 -21.67 -49.65
N SER A 783 4.25 -22.87 -49.08
CA SER A 783 5.27 -23.88 -48.80
C SER A 783 4.60 -25.24 -48.52
N GLU A 784 5.35 -26.35 -48.45
CA GLU A 784 4.79 -27.70 -48.21
C GLU A 784 3.83 -27.73 -47.02
N GLY A 785 2.53 -27.85 -47.30
CA GLY A 785 1.47 -27.92 -46.28
C GLY A 785 1.03 -26.57 -45.70
N GLN A 786 1.54 -25.44 -46.21
CA GLN A 786 1.15 -24.11 -45.78
C GLN A 786 0.33 -23.40 -46.87
N VAL A 787 -0.99 -23.39 -46.67
CA VAL A 787 -1.96 -22.83 -47.60
C VAL A 787 -2.58 -21.56 -47.01
N ILE A 788 -2.63 -20.48 -47.79
CA ILE A 788 -3.29 -19.22 -47.44
C ILE A 788 -4.48 -18.97 -48.36
N SER A 789 -5.57 -18.43 -47.82
CA SER A 789 -6.70 -18.04 -48.67
C SER A 789 -6.36 -16.82 -49.51
N LEU A 790 -6.91 -16.76 -50.71
CA LEU A 790 -6.77 -15.66 -51.66
C LEU A 790 -7.19 -14.32 -51.05
N GLN A 791 -8.24 -14.31 -50.21
CA GLN A 791 -8.67 -13.12 -49.48
C GLN A 791 -7.59 -12.61 -48.51
N LYS A 792 -6.91 -13.53 -47.82
CA LYS A 792 -5.84 -13.18 -46.89
C LYS A 792 -4.58 -12.71 -47.62
N LEU A 793 -4.29 -13.28 -48.79
CA LEU A 793 -3.20 -12.80 -49.65
C LEU A 793 -3.48 -11.39 -50.18
N LEU A 794 -4.67 -11.11 -50.71
CA LEU A 794 -5.04 -9.78 -51.19
C LEU A 794 -4.96 -8.72 -50.08
N GLY A 795 -5.32 -9.08 -48.85
CA GLY A 795 -5.15 -8.22 -47.69
C GLY A 795 -3.71 -7.99 -47.24
N LEU A 796 -2.74 -8.77 -47.73
CA LEU A 796 -1.29 -8.56 -47.51
C LEU A 796 -0.62 -7.77 -48.64
N MET A 797 -1.31 -7.61 -49.78
CA MET A 797 -0.83 -6.85 -50.94
C MET A 797 -1.31 -5.38 -50.94
N HIS A 798 -2.22 -5.03 -50.04
CA HIS A 798 -2.66 -3.66 -49.72
C HIS A 798 -1.92 -3.16 -48.49
#